data_AF-A0A4V1M635-F1
#
_entry.id   AF-A0A4V1M635-F1
#
_cell.length_a   1.000
_cell.length_b   1.000
_cell.length_c   1.000
_cell.angle_alpha   90.00
_cell.angle_beta   90.00
_cell.angle_gamma   90.00
#
_symmetry.space_group_name_H-M   'P 1'
#
loop_
_entity.id
_entity.type
_entity.pdbx_description
1 polymer ?
#
loop_
_entity_poly.entity_id
_entity_poly.type
_entity_poly.pdbx_seq_one_letter_code
_entity_poly.pdbx_strand_id
1 'polypeptide(L)'
;MALAKEFPSPVAPGKDGKLVYETLARGDRVPDYSHAGYRGGGVPLPMLPARILVAPAEGEDGARIQAALDHVSALAPDASGQRGAVQLEAGRYEIAGQLKITASGVVLRGAGSGPDGTVLVATGTDRRPLIEVAGRYERKDLASARAVADDYVPVGATQLRVADATGLAVGQSVTIERPSPAEWLAQLGMDVAPARQPYLWKPGTVNIRWDRVITAIKGDKITLDTPLTTSLDAKLGGGKVTPYAETGYLSDVGVENLRCEADYDRANPLDEQHAWNAIDLHAVRDGWVADVTAVHFAGSAVQVGARVARVTVQDSASLAPVSENAGYRRMAFHARGQQVLFLRCRSEQGRNDFTTGYQTAGPVVFLDCIATGMSSFSGSIGAWSSGLLFDGVKLDGGVLRQDNLETFNQGVGWAAANSMIWQTEASVIISRQPPGAHNWVVAVWAQYVGDGRWSGTNEFANPASLYRAQLAERSGPAALVTLEKRIYPAAAANLERWNPRGARVGSESVATSGKPLALVNGVLTVGGERLSGKEQALAWWLGRLEPARASEPGPAITRWAPGRTGTGLTDEIPAVVARMKREGAAVLRHHYGLWYDRRRIDHQMIRRPDADVWPPFFEQPFARSGQGKAWDGLSRYDLTKYNPWYFGRLKAFAAEARREGVVLINEMYFQHNIIESGAHWVDSPWRPVNNVNGTPFPEPPPFTGDTIKMADAFYDLAEPAYRALHRAYIRQCLASLADEPNVIHTLSAENTGPLHFMQFWLEVVAEWERETGQQPLIALSATKDVQDAILADPVRGAVVDVIDLTYWFRTDKGEEFAPAGGMSLAPRQHLRQWKGGRPSAASIRAMAQEYRAKFPGKAVITGLDQAGDVQP
;
A
#
# COMPACT_ATOMS: atom_id res chain seq x y z
N MET A 1 9.40 26.81 -29.25
CA MET A 1 10.20 25.63 -28.88
C MET A 1 11.64 26.08 -28.72
N ALA A 2 12.14 26.18 -27.48
CA ALA A 2 13.57 26.35 -27.27
C ALA A 2 14.25 25.02 -27.63
N LEU A 3 15.21 25.04 -28.56
CA LEU A 3 16.09 23.90 -28.82
C LEU A 3 16.73 23.49 -27.49
N ALA A 4 16.81 22.18 -27.20
CA ALA A 4 17.51 21.69 -26.03
C ALA A 4 18.93 22.28 -26.04
N LYS A 5 19.29 23.00 -24.98
CA LYS A 5 20.64 23.55 -24.84
C LYS A 5 21.59 22.38 -24.61
N GLU A 6 22.47 22.12 -25.57
CA GLU A 6 23.54 21.13 -25.43
C GLU A 6 24.59 21.62 -24.42
N PHE A 7 24.94 20.76 -23.50
CA PHE A 7 25.99 20.94 -22.50
C PHE A 7 27.11 19.93 -22.76
N PRO A 8 28.36 20.21 -22.35
CA PRO A 8 29.40 19.19 -22.31
C PRO A 8 28.95 18.00 -21.46
N SER A 9 29.37 16.79 -21.83
CA SER A 9 29.08 15.61 -21.02
C SER A 9 29.58 15.82 -19.58
N PRO A 10 28.74 15.58 -18.56
CA PRO A 10 29.12 15.81 -17.17
C PRO A 10 30.11 14.77 -16.63
N VAL A 11 30.32 13.67 -17.37
CA VAL A 11 31.35 12.68 -17.10
C VAL A 11 32.01 12.29 -18.42
N ALA A 12 33.33 12.22 -18.45
CA ALA A 12 34.10 11.83 -19.64
C ALA A 12 35.39 11.10 -19.23
N PRO A 13 35.98 10.27 -20.10
CA PRO A 13 37.30 9.70 -19.86
C PRO A 13 38.38 10.80 -19.89
N GLY A 14 39.25 10.77 -18.89
CA GLY A 14 40.46 11.58 -18.77
C GLY A 14 41.62 10.99 -19.56
N LYS A 15 42.68 11.80 -19.72
CA LYS A 15 43.91 11.38 -20.43
C LYS A 15 44.65 10.23 -19.73
N ASP A 16 44.44 10.08 -18.43
CA ASP A 16 45.02 9.04 -17.59
C ASP A 16 44.13 7.78 -17.49
N GLY A 17 43.04 7.73 -18.27
CA GLY A 17 42.08 6.62 -18.28
C GLY A 17 41.09 6.64 -17.12
N LYS A 18 41.14 7.64 -16.23
CA LYS A 18 40.17 7.84 -15.13
C LYS A 18 38.98 8.67 -15.59
N LEU A 19 37.89 8.64 -14.84
CA LEU A 19 36.73 9.49 -15.10
C LEU A 19 36.96 10.91 -14.62
N VAL A 20 36.69 11.87 -15.49
CA VAL A 20 36.67 13.30 -15.20
C VAL A 20 35.22 13.74 -15.06
N TYR A 21 34.91 14.40 -13.95
CA TYR A 21 33.57 14.87 -13.62
C TYR A 21 33.49 16.39 -13.77
N GLU A 22 32.47 16.88 -14.49
CA GLU A 22 32.08 18.28 -14.43
C GLU A 22 31.62 18.61 -13.01
N THR A 23 32.17 19.68 -12.45
CA THR A 23 31.74 20.24 -11.17
C THR A 23 31.04 21.57 -11.46
N LEU A 24 29.78 21.67 -11.06
CA LEU A 24 28.95 22.86 -11.26
C LEU A 24 29.34 23.96 -10.26
N ALA A 25 28.78 25.16 -10.43
CA ALA A 25 29.21 26.37 -9.72
C ALA A 25 29.25 26.24 -8.18
N ARG A 26 28.40 25.39 -7.58
CA ARG A 26 28.36 25.16 -6.13
C ARG A 26 29.09 23.90 -5.67
N GLY A 27 29.77 23.20 -6.57
CA GLY A 27 30.44 21.93 -6.28
C GLY A 27 29.64 20.68 -6.64
N ASP A 28 28.39 20.82 -7.09
CA ASP A 28 27.53 19.69 -7.46
C ASP A 28 28.10 18.95 -8.67
N ARG A 29 28.08 17.62 -8.61
CA ARG A 29 28.49 16.73 -9.71
C ARG A 29 27.59 15.51 -9.79
N VAL A 30 27.69 14.79 -10.90
CA VAL A 30 27.03 13.49 -11.05
C VAL A 30 27.50 12.55 -9.93
N PRO A 31 26.57 11.90 -9.18
CA PRO A 31 26.93 10.93 -8.14
C PRO A 31 27.69 9.72 -8.69
N ASP A 32 28.45 9.05 -7.82
CA ASP A 32 28.97 7.71 -8.09
C ASP A 32 27.86 6.68 -7.86
N TYR A 33 27.35 6.10 -8.95
CA TYR A 33 26.27 5.12 -8.94
C TYR A 33 26.78 3.69 -8.69
N SER A 34 28.09 3.44 -8.76
CA SER A 34 28.68 2.10 -8.60
C SER A 34 28.47 1.49 -7.21
N HIS A 35 27.99 2.30 -6.25
CA HIS A 35 27.57 1.88 -4.92
C HIS A 35 26.21 1.17 -4.86
N ALA A 36 25.50 1.05 -5.99
CA ALA A 36 24.26 0.29 -6.07
C ALA A 36 24.50 -1.21 -6.34
N GLY A 37 23.71 -2.06 -5.68
CA GLY A 37 23.77 -3.52 -5.79
C GLY A 37 24.13 -4.20 -4.48
N TYR A 38 24.09 -5.53 -4.49
CA TYR A 38 24.47 -6.40 -3.37
C TYR A 38 25.82 -5.98 -2.76
N ARG A 39 25.86 -5.80 -1.44
CA ARG A 39 27.02 -5.30 -0.67
C ARG A 39 27.63 -4.00 -1.18
N GLY A 40 26.84 -3.17 -1.85
CA GLY A 40 27.26 -1.86 -2.36
C GLY A 40 27.86 -1.92 -3.76
N GLY A 41 27.49 -2.92 -4.56
CA GLY A 41 27.94 -3.10 -5.93
C GLY A 41 29.37 -3.65 -6.05
N GLY A 42 29.68 -4.34 -7.14
CA GLY A 42 31.02 -4.90 -7.38
C GLY A 42 31.38 -6.15 -6.57
N VAL A 43 30.41 -6.73 -5.86
CA VAL A 43 30.59 -7.97 -5.10
C VAL A 43 29.76 -9.09 -5.77
N PRO A 44 30.35 -10.26 -6.07
CA PRO A 44 29.60 -11.38 -6.64
C PRO A 44 28.46 -11.81 -5.71
N LEU A 45 27.31 -12.16 -6.29
CA LEU A 45 26.24 -12.80 -5.53
C LEU A 45 26.70 -14.18 -5.03
N PRO A 46 26.53 -14.51 -3.74
CA PRO A 46 27.02 -15.78 -3.22
C PRO A 46 26.15 -16.95 -3.69
N MET A 47 26.80 -18.10 -3.92
CA MET A 47 26.13 -19.36 -4.22
C MET A 47 26.03 -20.20 -2.95
N LEU A 48 24.97 -20.02 -2.17
CA LEU A 48 24.77 -20.76 -0.92
C LEU A 48 24.59 -22.26 -1.21
N PRO A 49 25.17 -23.16 -0.40
CA PRO A 49 24.98 -24.59 -0.55
C PRO A 49 23.50 -24.95 -0.29
N ALA A 50 22.94 -25.80 -1.15
CA ALA A 50 21.62 -26.39 -0.88
C ALA A 50 21.71 -27.29 0.36
N ARG A 51 20.74 -27.15 1.26
CA ARG A 51 20.64 -27.96 2.49
C ARG A 51 19.60 -29.06 2.36
N ILE A 52 18.51 -28.75 1.69
CA ILE A 52 17.38 -29.65 1.49
C ILE A 52 16.85 -29.50 0.06
N LEU A 53 16.30 -30.58 -0.46
CA LEU A 53 15.67 -30.67 -1.77
C LEU A 53 14.16 -30.91 -1.62
N VAL A 54 13.32 -30.03 -2.14
CA VAL A 54 11.86 -30.18 -2.13
C VAL A 54 11.41 -30.57 -3.54
N ALA A 55 10.68 -31.68 -3.63
CA ALA A 55 10.07 -32.15 -4.87
C ALA A 55 8.63 -31.59 -4.98
N PRO A 56 8.09 -31.38 -6.19
CA PRO A 56 6.68 -31.04 -6.37
C PRO A 56 5.79 -32.19 -5.91
N ALA A 57 4.55 -31.91 -5.51
CA ALA A 57 3.53 -32.93 -5.27
C ALA A 57 2.17 -32.43 -5.72
N GLU A 58 1.19 -33.32 -5.69
CA GLU A 58 -0.19 -32.97 -6.01
C GLU A 58 -0.81 -32.09 -4.92
N GLY A 59 -1.48 -31.01 -5.32
CA GLY A 59 -2.22 -30.11 -4.44
C GLY A 59 -1.38 -28.94 -3.89
N GLU A 60 -1.77 -28.45 -2.71
CA GLU A 60 -1.16 -27.26 -2.08
C GLU A 60 0.24 -27.57 -1.50
N ASP A 61 1.22 -26.76 -1.89
CA ASP A 61 2.64 -26.87 -1.57
C ASP A 61 3.13 -25.85 -0.54
N GLY A 62 2.37 -24.78 -0.31
CA GLY A 62 2.77 -23.62 0.49
C GLY A 62 3.24 -24.01 1.87
N ALA A 63 2.45 -24.81 2.61
CA ALA A 63 2.83 -25.25 3.94
C ALA A 63 4.13 -26.08 3.95
N ARG A 64 4.33 -26.92 2.92
CA ARG A 64 5.52 -27.78 2.82
C ARG A 64 6.78 -26.98 2.51
N ILE A 65 6.70 -26.04 1.57
CA ILE A 65 7.82 -25.17 1.22
C ILE A 65 8.12 -24.21 2.38
N GLN A 66 7.09 -23.68 3.05
CA GLN A 66 7.30 -22.86 4.24
C GLN A 66 8.02 -23.63 5.34
N ALA A 67 7.62 -24.87 5.63
CA ALA A 67 8.30 -25.70 6.62
C ALA A 67 9.78 -25.98 6.25
N ALA A 68 10.09 -26.13 4.96
CA ALA A 68 11.46 -26.25 4.46
C ALA A 68 12.26 -24.96 4.68
N LEU A 69 11.68 -23.79 4.40
CA LEU A 69 12.27 -22.48 4.68
C LEU A 69 12.51 -22.27 6.17
N ASP A 70 11.54 -22.63 7.02
CA ASP A 70 11.63 -22.52 8.47
C ASP A 70 12.73 -23.45 9.02
N HIS A 71 12.85 -24.66 8.48
CA HIS A 71 13.91 -25.59 8.84
C HIS A 71 15.30 -25.03 8.52
N VAL A 72 15.52 -24.54 7.30
CA VAL A 72 16.81 -23.92 6.92
C VAL A 72 17.07 -22.65 7.73
N SER A 73 16.03 -21.88 8.04
CA SER A 73 16.12 -20.70 8.91
C SER A 73 16.56 -21.05 10.34
N ALA A 74 16.25 -22.26 10.83
CA ALA A 74 16.63 -22.73 12.16
C ALA A 74 18.07 -23.27 12.24
N LEU A 75 18.70 -23.64 11.12
CA LEU A 75 20.08 -24.15 11.09
C LEU A 75 21.07 -23.09 11.57
N ALA A 76 22.05 -23.44 12.40
CA ALA A 76 23.09 -22.50 12.81
C ALA A 76 23.77 -21.86 11.58
N PRO A 77 23.93 -20.52 11.54
CA PRO A 77 24.65 -19.88 10.45
C PRO A 77 26.13 -20.26 10.53
N ASP A 78 26.79 -20.34 9.37
CA ASP A 78 28.23 -20.51 9.28
C ASP A 78 28.99 -19.23 9.67
N ALA A 79 30.32 -19.27 9.58
CA ALA A 79 31.19 -18.14 9.92
C ALA A 79 30.93 -16.87 9.08
N SER A 80 30.30 -17.01 7.92
CA SER A 80 29.90 -15.90 7.04
C SER A 80 28.46 -15.46 7.27
N GLY A 81 27.75 -16.04 8.24
CA GLY A 81 26.35 -15.74 8.51
C GLY A 81 25.35 -16.52 7.66
N GLN A 82 25.81 -17.49 6.84
CA GLN A 82 24.99 -18.20 5.87
C GLN A 82 24.43 -19.50 6.44
N ARG A 83 23.16 -19.81 6.18
CA ARG A 83 22.50 -21.05 6.61
C ARG A 83 22.40 -22.04 5.45
N GLY A 84 21.98 -21.57 4.29
CA GLY A 84 21.97 -22.32 3.04
C GLY A 84 20.72 -22.08 2.19
N ALA A 85 20.58 -22.87 1.13
CA ALA A 85 19.45 -22.78 0.21
C ALA A 85 18.44 -23.93 0.43
N VAL A 86 17.16 -23.59 0.33
CA VAL A 86 16.08 -24.54 0.01
C VAL A 86 16.06 -24.69 -1.51
N GLN A 87 16.44 -25.87 -2.00
CA GLN A 87 16.42 -26.20 -3.42
C GLN A 87 15.07 -26.81 -3.78
N LEU A 88 14.37 -26.25 -4.76
CA LEU A 88 13.19 -26.84 -5.37
C LEU A 88 13.60 -27.61 -6.64
N GLU A 89 13.05 -28.81 -6.84
CA GLU A 89 13.13 -29.51 -8.14
C GLU A 89 12.30 -28.76 -9.20
N ALA A 90 12.61 -29.02 -10.47
CA ALA A 90 11.74 -28.60 -11.57
C ALA A 90 10.35 -29.22 -11.41
N GLY A 91 9.31 -28.47 -11.75
CA GLY A 91 7.92 -28.85 -11.54
C GLY A 91 7.05 -27.70 -11.05
N ARG A 92 5.75 -27.98 -10.97
CA ARG A 92 4.71 -27.03 -10.57
C ARG A 92 4.40 -27.17 -9.08
N TYR A 93 4.28 -26.05 -8.38
CA TYR A 93 3.95 -25.98 -6.95
C TYR A 93 2.78 -25.00 -6.74
N GLU A 94 1.70 -25.43 -6.10
CA GLU A 94 0.53 -24.57 -5.87
C GLU A 94 0.55 -23.92 -4.49
N ILE A 95 0.47 -22.60 -4.44
CA ILE A 95 0.64 -21.81 -3.22
C ILE A 95 -0.61 -20.96 -2.99
N ALA A 96 -1.52 -21.43 -2.13
CA ALA A 96 -2.75 -20.71 -1.81
C ALA A 96 -2.47 -19.51 -0.90
N GLY A 97 -1.49 -19.65 -0.01
CA GLY A 97 -1.01 -18.61 0.88
C GLY A 97 0.16 -17.82 0.29
N GLN A 98 1.14 -17.53 1.13
CA GLN A 98 2.34 -16.77 0.83
C GLN A 98 3.54 -17.50 1.43
N LEU A 99 4.69 -17.46 0.75
CA LEU A 99 5.96 -17.94 1.28
C LEU A 99 6.73 -16.79 1.94
N LYS A 100 7.28 -17.03 3.12
CA LYS A 100 8.00 -16.03 3.92
C LYS A 100 9.42 -16.47 4.22
N ILE A 101 10.38 -15.59 3.96
CA ILE A 101 11.77 -15.71 4.41
C ILE A 101 12.00 -14.64 5.48
N THR A 102 12.27 -15.08 6.71
CA THR A 102 12.34 -14.20 7.89
C THR A 102 13.69 -14.25 8.61
N ALA A 103 14.69 -14.93 8.03
CA ALA A 103 16.04 -15.08 8.58
C ALA A 103 17.12 -14.78 7.54
N SER A 104 18.25 -14.22 8.01
CA SER A 104 19.46 -14.00 7.20
C SER A 104 20.10 -15.32 6.78
N GLY A 105 20.83 -15.29 5.66
CA GLY A 105 21.61 -16.44 5.18
C GLY A 105 20.76 -17.54 4.55
N VAL A 106 19.53 -17.24 4.13
CA VAL A 106 18.57 -18.21 3.58
C VAL A 106 18.27 -17.86 2.12
N VAL A 107 18.24 -18.87 1.26
CA VAL A 107 17.91 -18.70 -0.16
C VAL A 107 16.80 -19.66 -0.57
N LEU A 108 15.80 -19.17 -1.30
CA LEU A 108 14.88 -20.00 -2.06
C LEU A 108 15.39 -20.12 -3.50
N ARG A 109 15.77 -21.33 -3.91
CA ARG A 109 16.36 -21.60 -5.23
C ARG A 109 15.53 -22.62 -6.01
N GLY A 110 15.17 -22.29 -7.24
CA GLY A 110 14.57 -23.25 -8.18
C GLY A 110 15.58 -23.91 -9.12
N ALA A 111 15.04 -24.59 -10.13
CA ALA A 111 15.78 -25.31 -11.17
C ALA A 111 15.54 -24.72 -12.58
N GLY A 112 15.28 -23.41 -12.67
CA GLY A 112 15.09 -22.68 -13.93
C GLY A 112 13.88 -21.76 -13.89
N SER A 113 13.98 -20.61 -14.57
CA SER A 113 12.90 -19.60 -14.67
C SER A 113 11.97 -19.77 -15.89
N GLY A 114 12.24 -20.78 -16.72
CA GLY A 114 11.38 -21.18 -17.83
C GLY A 114 10.15 -22.01 -17.39
N PRO A 115 9.20 -22.28 -18.31
CA PRO A 115 8.00 -23.07 -18.01
C PRO A 115 8.31 -24.53 -17.62
N ASP A 116 9.41 -25.09 -18.13
CA ASP A 116 9.88 -26.46 -17.78
C ASP A 116 10.76 -26.48 -16.50
N GLY A 117 10.96 -25.32 -15.87
CA GLY A 117 11.76 -25.16 -14.65
C GLY A 117 10.94 -25.34 -13.36
N THR A 118 11.28 -24.60 -12.32
CA THR A 118 10.48 -24.56 -11.07
C THR A 118 9.41 -23.48 -11.22
N VAL A 119 8.14 -23.86 -11.15
CA VAL A 119 6.98 -22.96 -11.29
C VAL A 119 6.21 -22.89 -9.98
N LEU A 120 6.30 -21.75 -9.30
CA LEU A 120 5.48 -21.43 -8.12
C LEU A 120 4.22 -20.70 -8.57
N VAL A 121 3.05 -21.26 -8.24
CA VAL A 121 1.76 -20.76 -8.70
C VAL A 121 1.03 -20.16 -7.51
N ALA A 122 0.83 -18.85 -7.51
CA ALA A 122 -0.01 -18.17 -6.54
C ALA A 122 -1.47 -18.47 -6.86
N THR A 123 -2.08 -19.40 -6.14
CA THR A 123 -3.51 -19.70 -6.22
C THR A 123 -4.29 -18.83 -5.22
N GLY A 124 -5.62 -18.88 -5.28
CA GLY A 124 -6.48 -18.12 -4.36
C GLY A 124 -6.64 -16.64 -4.73
N THR A 125 -7.60 -15.99 -4.07
CA THR A 125 -8.13 -14.68 -4.50
C THR A 125 -7.66 -13.48 -3.68
N ASP A 126 -6.64 -13.66 -2.82
CA ASP A 126 -6.16 -12.61 -1.94
C ASP A 126 -5.07 -11.74 -2.58
N ARG A 127 -5.06 -10.46 -2.21
CA ARG A 127 -4.14 -9.45 -2.73
C ARG A 127 -2.88 -9.38 -1.86
N ARG A 128 -1.87 -10.15 -2.26
CA ARG A 128 -0.63 -10.37 -1.50
C ARG A 128 0.58 -10.57 -2.43
N PRO A 129 1.82 -10.51 -1.89
CA PRO A 129 2.98 -11.09 -2.55
C PRO A 129 2.93 -12.63 -2.52
N LEU A 130 3.41 -13.31 -3.56
CA LEU A 130 3.64 -14.76 -3.51
C LEU A 130 4.80 -15.10 -2.57
N ILE A 131 5.90 -14.34 -2.65
CA ILE A 131 7.08 -14.48 -1.78
C ILE A 131 7.34 -13.15 -1.09
N GLU A 132 7.50 -13.19 0.23
CA GLU A 132 7.91 -12.05 1.04
C GLU A 132 9.21 -12.35 1.77
N VAL A 133 10.21 -11.49 1.57
CA VAL A 133 11.46 -11.51 2.33
C VAL A 133 11.41 -10.32 3.29
N ALA A 134 11.11 -10.60 4.55
CA ALA A 134 10.80 -9.57 5.53
C ALA A 134 11.56 -9.75 6.84
N GLY A 135 12.42 -8.77 7.14
CA GLY A 135 13.04 -8.61 8.45
C GLY A 135 12.14 -7.88 9.46
N ARG A 136 12.42 -8.06 10.75
CA ARG A 136 11.75 -7.33 11.85
C ARG A 136 12.60 -6.15 12.29
N TYR A 137 12.63 -5.11 11.46
CA TYR A 137 13.48 -3.95 11.72
C TYR A 137 13.09 -3.20 13.00
N GLU A 138 14.09 -2.94 13.83
CA GLU A 138 14.04 -1.98 14.92
C GLU A 138 15.24 -1.04 14.84
N ARG A 139 15.06 0.19 15.31
CA ARG A 139 16.11 1.21 15.35
C ARG A 139 16.10 1.96 16.66
N LYS A 140 17.30 2.26 17.13
CA LYS A 140 17.56 3.12 18.27
C LYS A 140 18.63 4.15 17.90
N ASP A 141 18.29 5.42 18.03
CA ASP A 141 19.30 6.49 17.93
C ASP A 141 20.25 6.40 19.13
N LEU A 142 21.55 6.47 18.86
CA LEU A 142 22.62 6.30 19.86
C LEU A 142 23.00 7.62 20.54
N ALA A 143 22.75 8.74 19.87
CA ALA A 143 22.97 10.08 20.37
C ALA A 143 22.03 11.07 19.66
N SER A 144 21.94 12.29 20.19
CA SER A 144 21.24 13.39 19.54
C SER A 144 21.79 13.69 18.14
N ALA A 145 20.90 14.17 17.28
CA ALA A 145 21.26 14.63 15.95
C ALA A 145 22.28 15.78 16.01
N ARG A 146 23.36 15.68 15.23
CA ARG A 146 24.38 16.72 15.08
C ARG A 146 24.10 17.52 13.83
N ALA A 147 24.22 18.84 13.90
CA ALA A 147 24.13 19.67 12.70
C ALA A 147 25.34 19.41 11.78
N VAL A 148 25.09 19.44 10.47
CA VAL A 148 26.16 19.57 9.48
C VAL A 148 26.70 21.00 9.56
N ALA A 149 28.03 21.14 9.60
CA ALA A 149 28.72 22.41 9.81
C ALA A 149 29.12 23.11 8.50
N ASP A 150 29.11 22.40 7.36
CA ASP A 150 29.35 23.03 6.07
C ASP A 150 28.17 23.93 5.68
N ASP A 151 28.48 25.11 5.12
CA ASP A 151 27.47 26.00 4.52
C ASP A 151 26.76 25.31 3.33
N TYR A 152 27.50 24.49 2.60
CA TYR A 152 27.00 23.70 1.49
C TYR A 152 27.74 22.37 1.35
N VAL A 153 27.00 21.26 1.32
CA VAL A 153 27.50 19.93 0.94
C VAL A 153 26.95 19.60 -0.44
N PRO A 154 27.79 19.44 -1.48
CA PRO A 154 27.32 19.26 -2.85
C PRO A 154 26.75 17.87 -3.12
N VAL A 155 25.92 17.77 -4.16
CA VAL A 155 25.52 16.50 -4.77
C VAL A 155 26.77 15.72 -5.20
N GLY A 156 26.81 14.43 -4.87
CA GLY A 156 27.95 13.55 -5.12
C GLY A 156 29.02 13.58 -4.03
N ALA A 157 28.86 14.38 -2.97
CA ALA A 157 29.79 14.40 -1.84
C ALA A 157 29.75 13.10 -1.03
N THR A 158 30.93 12.61 -0.65
CA THR A 158 31.14 11.52 0.33
C THR A 158 31.73 12.04 1.64
N GLN A 159 31.97 13.35 1.75
CA GLN A 159 32.54 13.97 2.94
C GLN A 159 31.68 15.16 3.36
N LEU A 160 31.57 15.34 4.67
CA LEU A 160 30.95 16.51 5.29
C LEU A 160 31.55 16.74 6.67
N ARG A 161 31.43 17.96 7.18
CA ARG A 161 31.77 18.36 8.54
C ARG A 161 30.54 18.32 9.43
N VAL A 162 30.71 17.82 10.64
CA VAL A 162 29.69 17.85 11.68
C VAL A 162 30.07 18.88 12.73
N ALA A 163 29.08 19.59 13.28
CA ALA A 163 29.32 20.57 14.34
C ALA A 163 29.93 19.95 15.61
N ASP A 164 29.67 18.66 15.84
CA ASP A 164 30.28 17.87 16.90
C ASP A 164 30.51 16.43 16.42
N ALA A 165 31.77 15.99 16.41
CA ALA A 165 32.18 14.63 16.04
C ALA A 165 32.35 13.70 17.27
N THR A 166 32.17 14.20 18.49
CA THR A 166 32.39 13.46 19.74
C THR A 166 31.56 12.19 19.78
N GLY A 167 32.18 11.03 20.00
CA GLY A 167 31.47 9.74 20.07
C GLY A 167 31.01 9.17 18.72
N LEU A 168 31.37 9.78 17.58
CA LEU A 168 31.32 9.10 16.29
C LEU A 168 32.50 8.15 16.14
N ALA A 169 32.28 7.02 15.48
CA ALA A 169 33.32 6.05 15.20
C ALA A 169 33.30 5.60 13.73
N VAL A 170 34.46 5.23 13.21
CA VAL A 170 34.56 4.51 11.93
C VAL A 170 33.84 3.16 12.05
N GLY A 171 33.08 2.79 11.03
CA GLY A 171 32.20 1.62 11.00
C GLY A 171 30.80 1.88 11.57
N GLN A 172 30.54 3.05 12.15
CA GLN A 172 29.24 3.37 12.72
C GLN A 172 28.21 3.72 11.65
N SER A 173 26.98 3.21 11.83
CA SER A 173 25.84 3.60 11.01
C SER A 173 25.28 4.96 11.44
N VAL A 174 25.03 5.82 10.46
CA VAL A 174 24.46 7.16 10.64
C VAL A 174 23.35 7.40 9.63
N THR A 175 22.32 8.12 10.04
CA THR A 175 21.38 8.72 9.10
C THR A 175 21.80 10.15 8.84
N ILE A 176 21.94 10.48 7.57
CA ILE A 176 22.04 11.85 7.09
C ILE A 176 20.63 12.28 6.70
N GLU A 177 20.10 13.32 7.33
CA GLU A 177 18.78 13.86 7.00
C GLU A 177 18.91 15.27 6.42
N ARG A 178 18.29 15.47 5.25
CA ARG A 178 17.99 16.78 4.69
C ARG A 178 16.56 17.17 5.06
N PRO A 179 16.34 18.29 5.78
CA PRO A 179 15.00 18.77 6.08
C PRO A 179 14.31 19.34 4.84
N SER A 180 12.99 19.53 4.93
CA SER A 180 12.15 20.18 3.92
C SER A 180 11.45 21.43 4.49
N PRO A 181 12.19 22.51 4.77
CA PRO A 181 11.60 23.73 5.36
C PRO A 181 10.78 24.52 4.32
N ALA A 182 9.99 25.48 4.79
CA ALA A 182 9.06 26.25 3.94
C ALA A 182 9.79 26.99 2.81
N GLU A 183 10.98 27.53 3.09
CA GLU A 183 11.81 28.28 2.13
C GLU A 183 12.24 27.40 0.95
N TRP A 184 12.53 26.12 1.20
CA TRP A 184 12.85 25.18 0.13
C TRP A 184 11.62 24.81 -0.70
N LEU A 185 10.47 24.62 -0.06
CA LEU A 185 9.22 24.35 -0.77
C LEU A 185 8.81 25.52 -1.67
N ALA A 186 8.96 26.75 -1.17
CA ALA A 186 8.75 27.98 -1.93
C ALA A 186 9.72 28.10 -3.11
N GLN A 187 11.01 27.79 -2.92
CA GLN A 187 11.99 27.75 -4.00
C GLN A 187 11.59 26.78 -5.12
N LEU A 188 11.00 25.64 -4.77
CA LEU A 188 10.52 24.64 -5.72
C LEU A 188 9.15 24.96 -6.34
N GLY A 189 8.42 25.94 -5.79
CA GLY A 189 7.04 26.24 -6.14
C GLY A 189 6.04 25.17 -5.69
N MET A 190 6.37 24.37 -4.67
CA MET A 190 5.54 23.25 -4.18
C MET A 190 4.69 23.60 -2.95
N ASP A 191 4.72 24.86 -2.52
CA ASP A 191 3.94 25.43 -1.41
C ASP A 191 2.59 26.02 -1.88
N VAL A 192 2.34 26.05 -3.18
CA VAL A 192 1.10 26.54 -3.79
C VAL A 192 0.47 25.46 -4.67
N ALA A 193 -0.85 25.32 -4.61
CA ALA A 193 -1.63 24.46 -5.49
C ALA A 193 -2.72 25.27 -6.22
N PRO A 194 -3.07 24.93 -7.47
CA PRO A 194 -4.15 25.60 -8.18
C PRO A 194 -5.52 25.27 -7.55
N ALA A 195 -6.36 26.31 -7.35
CA ALA A 195 -7.74 26.21 -6.85
C ALA A 195 -7.88 25.49 -5.48
N ARG A 196 -9.01 24.81 -5.22
CA ARG A 196 -9.29 24.09 -3.96
C ARG A 196 -8.59 22.71 -3.88
N GLN A 197 -7.52 22.47 -4.65
CA GLN A 197 -6.85 21.18 -4.63
C GLN A 197 -5.93 21.05 -3.40
N PRO A 198 -6.00 19.95 -2.61
CA PRO A 198 -5.22 19.77 -1.39
C PRO A 198 -3.79 19.26 -1.65
N TYR A 199 -3.25 19.51 -2.85
CA TYR A 199 -2.05 18.86 -3.41
C TYR A 199 -0.83 19.79 -3.33
N LEU A 200 -0.43 20.17 -2.11
CA LEU A 200 0.78 20.94 -1.83
C LEU A 200 1.69 20.20 -0.86
N TRP A 201 3.00 20.45 -0.95
CA TRP A 201 3.99 19.93 -0.01
C TRP A 201 3.94 20.76 1.27
N LYS A 202 4.05 20.10 2.42
CA LYS A 202 4.09 20.77 3.73
C LYS A 202 5.49 20.71 4.33
N PRO A 203 5.93 21.73 5.07
CA PRO A 203 7.22 21.70 5.74
C PRO A 203 7.40 20.44 6.59
N GLY A 204 8.57 19.80 6.48
CA GLY A 204 8.92 18.57 7.20
C GLY A 204 8.35 17.28 6.60
N THR A 205 7.56 17.34 5.53
CA THR A 205 6.89 16.15 4.97
C THR A 205 7.63 15.51 3.79
N VAL A 206 8.63 16.18 3.23
CA VAL A 206 9.46 15.74 2.10
C VAL A 206 10.94 15.69 2.49
N ASN A 207 11.25 15.29 3.73
CA ASN A 207 12.64 15.12 4.19
C ASN A 207 13.31 13.97 3.45
N ILE A 208 14.59 14.12 3.09
CA ILE A 208 15.37 13.06 2.44
C ILE A 208 16.32 12.46 3.47
N ARG A 209 16.39 11.14 3.52
CA ARG A 209 17.19 10.40 4.49
C ARG A 209 18.10 9.43 3.77
N TRP A 210 19.39 9.46 4.10
CA TRP A 210 20.36 8.47 3.65
C TRP A 210 20.85 7.69 4.85
N ASP A 211 20.83 6.36 4.76
CA ASP A 211 21.49 5.51 5.72
C ASP A 211 22.91 5.22 5.20
N ARG A 212 23.92 5.56 6.00
CA ARG A 212 25.34 5.53 5.62
C ARG A 212 26.19 4.95 6.74
N VAL A 213 27.39 4.51 6.37
CA VAL A 213 28.43 4.07 7.30
C VAL A 213 29.58 5.07 7.26
N ILE A 214 30.08 5.47 8.42
CA ILE A 214 31.29 6.30 8.51
C ILE A 214 32.51 5.44 8.17
N THR A 215 33.26 5.81 7.13
CA THR A 215 34.47 5.09 6.69
C THR A 215 35.77 5.74 7.16
N ALA A 216 35.75 7.03 7.49
CA ALA A 216 36.89 7.73 8.08
C ALA A 216 36.44 8.96 8.87
N ILE A 217 37.24 9.34 9.89
CA ILE A 217 37.05 10.58 10.67
C ILE A 217 38.38 11.32 10.74
N LYS A 218 38.37 12.62 10.42
CA LYS A 218 39.52 13.51 10.56
C LYS A 218 39.07 14.85 11.14
N GLY A 219 39.21 15.01 12.46
CA GLY A 219 38.68 16.18 13.18
C GLY A 219 37.16 16.18 13.16
N ASP A 220 36.56 17.29 12.70
CA ASP A 220 35.12 17.47 12.50
C ASP A 220 34.60 16.87 11.19
N LYS A 221 35.49 16.43 10.30
CA LYS A 221 35.13 15.87 9.00
C LYS A 221 34.95 14.36 9.05
N ILE A 222 33.79 13.89 8.60
CA ILE A 222 33.48 12.47 8.41
C ILE A 222 33.47 12.12 6.92
N THR A 223 33.86 10.88 6.60
CA THR A 223 33.72 10.28 5.26
C THR A 223 32.66 9.20 5.31
N LEU A 224 31.78 9.16 4.32
CA LEU A 224 30.67 8.24 4.16
C LEU A 224 31.04 7.16 3.15
N ASP A 225 30.42 6.00 3.28
CA ASP A 225 30.60 4.86 2.38
C ASP A 225 30.02 5.09 0.98
N THR A 226 28.99 5.93 0.85
CA THR A 226 28.23 6.15 -0.40
C THR A 226 27.87 7.63 -0.53
N PRO A 227 27.93 8.22 -1.75
CA PRO A 227 27.66 9.65 -1.94
C PRO A 227 26.22 10.06 -1.55
N LEU A 228 26.06 11.35 -1.21
CA LEU A 228 24.76 11.99 -1.06
C LEU A 228 24.20 12.40 -2.44
N THR A 229 22.91 12.16 -2.65
CA THR A 229 22.25 12.37 -3.95
C THR A 229 21.42 13.65 -4.01
N THR A 230 21.38 14.42 -2.92
CA THR A 230 20.82 15.77 -2.87
C THR A 230 21.71 16.60 -1.96
N SER A 231 21.95 17.86 -2.35
CA SER A 231 22.80 18.75 -1.58
C SER A 231 22.17 19.14 -0.24
N LEU A 232 23.04 19.47 0.72
CA LEU A 232 22.67 20.08 1.99
C LEU A 232 23.08 21.55 1.93
N ASP A 233 22.15 22.46 2.19
CA ASP A 233 22.40 23.92 2.14
C ASP A 233 21.96 24.53 3.46
N ALA A 234 22.88 25.15 4.20
CA ALA A 234 22.58 25.77 5.49
C ALA A 234 21.43 26.79 5.40
N LYS A 235 21.26 27.46 4.25
CA LYS A 235 20.16 28.42 4.01
C LYS A 235 18.79 27.74 3.85
N LEU A 236 18.77 26.44 3.58
CA LEU A 236 17.56 25.63 3.38
C LEU A 236 17.45 24.56 4.49
N GLY A 237 17.89 24.90 5.70
CA GLY A 237 17.82 24.04 6.88
C GLY A 237 19.03 23.13 7.11
N GLY A 238 20.04 23.18 6.23
CA GLY A 238 21.28 22.42 6.34
C GLY A 238 21.05 20.91 6.26
N GLY A 239 21.64 20.19 7.21
CA GLY A 239 21.43 18.76 7.37
C GLY A 239 21.75 18.31 8.78
N LYS A 240 21.34 17.08 9.09
CA LYS A 240 21.58 16.46 10.40
C LYS A 240 22.21 15.08 10.24
N VAL A 241 23.12 14.75 11.15
CA VAL A 241 23.76 13.44 11.27
C VAL A 241 23.35 12.81 12.58
N THR A 242 22.67 11.67 12.51
CA THR A 242 22.21 10.95 13.71
C THR A 242 22.83 9.55 13.71
N PRO A 243 23.75 9.24 14.64
CA PRO A 243 24.25 7.88 14.81
C PRO A 243 23.16 6.99 15.38
N TYR A 244 23.03 5.79 14.85
CA TYR A 244 22.01 4.84 15.28
C TYR A 244 22.57 3.41 15.33
N ALA A 245 21.88 2.58 16.11
CA ALA A 245 21.97 1.14 16.04
C ALA A 245 20.64 0.59 15.53
N GLU A 246 20.71 -0.50 14.80
CA GLU A 246 19.57 -1.17 14.20
C GLU A 246 19.69 -2.68 14.40
N THR A 247 18.55 -3.34 14.42
CA THR A 247 18.45 -4.80 14.46
C THR A 247 17.37 -5.27 13.49
N GLY A 248 17.40 -6.55 13.14
CA GLY A 248 16.32 -7.20 12.40
C GLY A 248 16.31 -6.95 10.89
N TYR A 249 17.33 -6.32 10.32
CA TYR A 249 17.59 -6.47 8.88
C TYR A 249 17.95 -7.92 8.56
N LEU A 250 17.41 -8.44 7.46
CA LEU A 250 17.90 -9.67 6.85
C LEU A 250 19.09 -9.36 5.95
N SER A 251 20.07 -10.25 5.94
CA SER A 251 21.27 -10.13 5.11
C SER A 251 21.66 -11.47 4.50
N ASP A 252 22.36 -11.43 3.38
CA ASP A 252 22.76 -12.59 2.58
C ASP A 252 21.56 -13.52 2.28
N VAL A 253 20.47 -12.89 1.83
CA VAL A 253 19.17 -13.52 1.58
C VAL A 253 18.76 -13.33 0.12
N GLY A 254 18.15 -14.35 -0.50
CA GLY A 254 17.73 -14.22 -1.89
C GLY A 254 16.70 -15.21 -2.40
N VAL A 255 16.13 -14.87 -3.56
CA VAL A 255 15.18 -15.69 -4.33
C VAL A 255 15.74 -15.84 -5.73
N GLU A 256 15.89 -17.06 -6.22
CA GLU A 256 16.61 -17.27 -7.47
C GLU A 256 16.21 -18.49 -8.31
N ASN A 257 16.45 -18.37 -9.63
CA ASN A 257 16.35 -19.46 -10.61
C ASN A 257 14.98 -20.13 -10.67
N LEU A 258 13.90 -19.35 -10.70
CA LEU A 258 12.52 -19.87 -10.64
C LEU A 258 11.52 -19.01 -11.41
N ARG A 259 10.34 -19.59 -11.64
CA ARG A 259 9.19 -18.93 -12.26
C ARG A 259 8.08 -18.76 -11.24
N CYS A 260 7.47 -17.59 -11.22
CA CYS A 260 6.26 -17.29 -10.45
C CYS A 260 5.10 -17.05 -11.42
N GLU A 261 3.94 -17.64 -11.17
CA GLU A 261 2.70 -17.39 -11.92
C GLU A 261 1.58 -17.04 -10.97
N ALA A 262 0.80 -16.00 -11.26
CA ALA A 262 -0.48 -15.78 -10.59
C ALA A 262 -1.60 -16.50 -11.34
N ASP A 263 -2.44 -17.25 -10.63
CA ASP A 263 -3.71 -17.74 -11.16
C ASP A 263 -4.78 -16.63 -11.07
N TYR A 264 -5.73 -16.61 -12.00
CA TYR A 264 -6.73 -15.54 -12.10
C TYR A 264 -8.01 -16.02 -12.83
N ASP A 265 -9.11 -15.27 -12.68
CA ASP A 265 -10.36 -15.56 -13.39
C ASP A 265 -10.22 -15.31 -14.91
N ARG A 266 -10.14 -16.38 -15.70
CA ARG A 266 -10.02 -16.30 -17.17
C ARG A 266 -11.23 -15.66 -17.84
N ALA A 267 -12.39 -15.60 -17.19
CA ALA A 267 -13.55 -14.87 -17.69
C ALA A 267 -13.42 -13.34 -17.53
N ASN A 268 -12.46 -12.87 -16.73
CA ASN A 268 -12.16 -11.46 -16.51
C ASN A 268 -10.68 -11.16 -16.85
N PRO A 269 -10.36 -10.66 -18.05
CA PRO A 269 -8.98 -10.32 -18.42
C PRO A 269 -8.39 -9.12 -17.65
N LEU A 270 -9.20 -8.42 -16.85
CA LEU A 270 -8.80 -7.34 -15.96
C LEU A 270 -8.96 -7.74 -14.48
N ASP A 271 -8.94 -9.04 -14.17
CA ASP A 271 -9.07 -9.55 -12.81
C ASP A 271 -7.99 -8.93 -11.90
N GLU A 272 -8.39 -8.62 -10.66
CA GLU A 272 -7.49 -8.09 -9.62
C GLU A 272 -7.65 -8.88 -8.31
N GLN A 273 -8.48 -9.92 -8.31
CA GLN A 273 -8.73 -10.80 -7.18
C GLN A 273 -7.81 -12.02 -7.25
N HIS A 274 -6.52 -11.74 -7.28
CA HIS A 274 -5.42 -12.70 -7.25
C HIS A 274 -4.16 -12.06 -6.66
N ALA A 275 -3.03 -12.77 -6.68
CA ALA A 275 -1.76 -12.24 -6.17
C ALA A 275 -1.28 -11.01 -6.96
N TRP A 276 -0.82 -10.00 -6.23
CA TRP A 276 -0.41 -8.71 -6.82
C TRP A 276 1.08 -8.63 -7.08
N ASN A 277 1.91 -9.12 -6.18
CA ASN A 277 3.37 -9.09 -6.38
C ASN A 277 3.93 -10.50 -6.40
N ALA A 278 4.96 -10.75 -7.21
CA ALA A 278 5.68 -12.01 -7.12
C ALA A 278 6.62 -12.00 -5.91
N ILE A 279 7.43 -10.95 -5.74
CA ILE A 279 8.42 -10.85 -4.66
C ILE A 279 8.40 -9.44 -4.03
N ASP A 280 8.20 -9.39 -2.71
CA ASP A 280 8.36 -8.18 -1.90
C ASP A 280 9.57 -8.30 -0.97
N LEU A 281 10.38 -7.23 -0.91
CA LEU A 281 11.53 -7.11 0.01
C LEU A 281 11.27 -6.02 1.06
N HIS A 282 11.37 -6.38 2.35
CA HIS A 282 11.18 -5.49 3.48
C HIS A 282 12.26 -5.70 4.55
N ALA A 283 12.91 -4.62 5.01
CA ALA A 283 13.99 -4.73 6.01
C ALA A 283 15.09 -5.72 5.56
N VAL A 284 15.55 -5.57 4.31
CA VAL A 284 16.64 -6.38 3.73
C VAL A 284 17.85 -5.48 3.47
N ARG A 285 19.03 -5.98 3.81
CA ARG A 285 20.31 -5.32 3.58
C ARG A 285 21.32 -6.35 3.10
N ASP A 286 21.84 -6.19 1.88
CA ASP A 286 22.66 -7.22 1.21
C ASP A 286 21.84 -8.44 0.80
N GLY A 287 20.92 -8.25 -0.16
CA GLY A 287 20.08 -9.33 -0.70
C GLY A 287 20.03 -9.33 -2.22
N TRP A 288 19.37 -10.34 -2.80
CA TRP A 288 19.21 -10.42 -4.25
C TRP A 288 17.93 -11.13 -4.72
N VAL A 289 17.51 -10.78 -5.92
CA VAL A 289 16.57 -11.56 -6.74
C VAL A 289 17.25 -11.82 -8.07
N ALA A 290 17.42 -13.07 -8.47
CA ALA A 290 18.23 -13.40 -9.66
C ALA A 290 17.60 -14.52 -10.49
N ASP A 291 17.45 -14.30 -11.80
CA ASP A 291 16.83 -15.26 -12.73
C ASP A 291 15.42 -15.68 -12.27
N VAL A 292 14.54 -14.68 -12.14
CA VAL A 292 13.13 -14.88 -11.78
C VAL A 292 12.21 -14.35 -12.86
N THR A 293 11.30 -15.19 -13.34
CA THR A 293 10.23 -14.78 -14.26
C THR A 293 8.89 -14.75 -13.55
N ALA A 294 8.26 -13.58 -13.45
CA ALA A 294 6.93 -13.37 -12.89
C ALA A 294 5.89 -13.19 -14.02
N VAL A 295 4.78 -13.93 -13.94
CA VAL A 295 3.73 -13.93 -14.98
C VAL A 295 2.34 -13.73 -14.37
N HIS A 296 1.51 -12.91 -15.03
CA HIS A 296 0.12 -12.58 -14.65
C HIS A 296 -0.10 -11.77 -13.36
N PHE A 297 0.96 -11.39 -12.63
CA PHE A 297 0.81 -10.57 -11.42
C PHE A 297 0.22 -9.18 -11.72
N ALA A 298 -0.69 -8.71 -10.85
CA ALA A 298 -1.38 -7.43 -11.04
C ALA A 298 -0.51 -6.19 -10.76
N GLY A 299 0.46 -6.34 -9.87
CA GLY A 299 1.38 -5.32 -9.39
C GLY A 299 2.78 -5.47 -9.99
N SER A 300 3.67 -6.13 -9.27
CA SER A 300 5.12 -6.10 -9.53
C SER A 300 5.73 -7.50 -9.64
N ALA A 301 6.75 -7.65 -10.49
CA ALA A 301 7.65 -8.80 -10.40
C ALA A 301 8.52 -8.70 -9.13
N VAL A 302 9.10 -7.51 -8.89
CA VAL A 302 9.87 -7.24 -7.67
C VAL A 302 9.53 -5.85 -7.12
N GLN A 303 9.08 -5.81 -5.86
CA GLN A 303 8.87 -4.58 -5.11
C GLN A 303 9.89 -4.45 -3.97
N VAL A 304 10.74 -3.42 -4.04
CA VAL A 304 11.75 -3.10 -3.03
C VAL A 304 11.21 -2.04 -2.06
N GLY A 305 11.06 -2.42 -0.79
CA GLY A 305 10.56 -1.56 0.28
C GLY A 305 11.49 -0.41 0.68
N ALA A 306 10.95 0.56 1.43
CA ALA A 306 11.69 1.78 1.81
C ALA A 306 12.86 1.54 2.79
N ARG A 307 12.80 0.45 3.56
CA ARG A 307 13.89 -0.01 4.44
C ARG A 307 14.63 -1.16 3.78
N VAL A 308 15.11 -0.94 2.56
CA VAL A 308 15.93 -1.92 1.86
C VAL A 308 17.17 -1.22 1.33
N ALA A 309 18.33 -1.84 1.47
CA ALA A 309 19.58 -1.31 0.96
C ALA A 309 20.48 -2.39 0.36
N ARG A 310 21.31 -2.01 -0.62
CA ARG A 310 22.36 -2.88 -1.20
C ARG A 310 21.78 -4.19 -1.73
N VAL A 311 20.87 -4.07 -2.70
CA VAL A 311 20.17 -5.19 -3.33
C VAL A 311 20.44 -5.21 -4.82
N THR A 312 20.70 -6.40 -5.37
CA THR A 312 20.73 -6.63 -6.82
C THR A 312 19.49 -7.43 -7.24
N VAL A 313 18.74 -6.92 -8.20
CA VAL A 313 17.73 -7.64 -8.96
C VAL A 313 18.30 -7.84 -10.36
N GLN A 314 18.57 -9.07 -10.78
CA GLN A 314 19.17 -9.32 -12.09
C GLN A 314 18.48 -10.41 -12.90
N ASP A 315 18.58 -10.29 -14.22
CA ASP A 315 18.14 -11.32 -15.18
C ASP A 315 16.68 -11.75 -14.95
N SER A 316 15.82 -10.82 -14.56
CA SER A 316 14.45 -11.09 -14.12
C SER A 316 13.41 -10.51 -15.09
N ALA A 317 12.23 -11.12 -15.18
CA ALA A 317 11.19 -10.73 -16.14
C ALA A 317 9.81 -10.55 -15.49
N SER A 318 9.05 -9.55 -15.98
CA SER A 318 7.63 -9.35 -15.69
C SER A 318 6.83 -9.49 -16.98
N LEU A 319 5.98 -10.52 -17.08
CA LEU A 319 5.33 -10.91 -18.34
C LEU A 319 3.81 -11.00 -18.18
N ALA A 320 3.08 -10.57 -19.22
CA ALA A 320 1.63 -10.70 -19.34
C ALA A 320 0.84 -10.36 -18.06
N PRO A 321 1.01 -9.17 -17.45
CA PRO A 321 0.30 -8.81 -16.23
C PRO A 321 -1.22 -8.79 -16.43
N VAL A 322 -1.96 -9.30 -15.45
CA VAL A 322 -3.44 -9.29 -15.42
C VAL A 322 -3.88 -8.33 -14.33
N SER A 323 -4.57 -7.26 -14.73
CA SER A 323 -5.12 -6.22 -13.86
C SER A 323 -5.89 -5.21 -14.69
N GLU A 324 -6.57 -4.26 -14.03
CA GLU A 324 -6.91 -2.98 -14.66
C GLU A 324 -5.63 -2.29 -15.16
N ASN A 325 -5.68 -1.64 -16.34
CA ASN A 325 -4.57 -0.80 -16.81
C ASN A 325 -4.65 0.59 -16.15
N ALA A 326 -4.36 0.63 -14.85
CA ALA A 326 -4.66 1.73 -13.96
C ALA A 326 -3.50 2.05 -13.00
N GLY A 327 -3.58 3.21 -12.34
CA GLY A 327 -2.53 3.67 -11.42
C GLY A 327 -2.21 2.65 -10.31
N TYR A 328 -0.92 2.57 -9.93
CA TYR A 328 -0.35 1.60 -8.97
C TYR A 328 -0.46 0.11 -9.32
N ARG A 329 -0.93 -0.24 -10.51
CA ARG A 329 -0.80 -1.60 -11.07
C ARG A 329 0.35 -1.67 -12.05
N ARG A 330 0.77 -2.89 -12.38
CA ARG A 330 1.76 -3.18 -13.44
C ARG A 330 3.04 -2.36 -13.28
N MET A 331 3.50 -2.22 -12.04
CA MET A 331 4.77 -1.60 -11.67
C MET A 331 5.84 -2.69 -11.66
N ALA A 332 6.36 -3.09 -12.82
CA ALA A 332 7.12 -4.33 -12.96
C ALA A 332 8.32 -4.43 -11.98
N PHE A 333 9.15 -3.40 -11.94
CA PHE A 333 10.31 -3.30 -11.04
C PHE A 333 10.29 -1.95 -10.32
N HIS A 334 9.97 -1.98 -9.02
CA HIS A 334 9.73 -0.78 -8.23
C HIS A 334 10.65 -0.71 -7.01
N ALA A 335 11.23 0.47 -6.73
CA ALA A 335 12.07 0.68 -5.55
C ALA A 335 11.73 1.92 -4.71
N ARG A 336 11.75 1.74 -3.39
CA ARG A 336 11.77 2.83 -2.38
C ARG A 336 13.02 2.83 -1.52
N GLY A 337 13.85 1.79 -1.65
CA GLY A 337 15.10 1.61 -0.92
C GLY A 337 16.28 2.35 -1.56
N GLN A 338 17.49 2.07 -1.08
CA GLN A 338 18.73 2.76 -1.48
C GLN A 338 19.77 1.77 -1.97
N GLN A 339 20.74 2.20 -2.79
CA GLN A 339 21.81 1.33 -3.29
C GLN A 339 21.25 0.08 -3.99
N VAL A 340 20.21 0.25 -4.82
CA VAL A 340 19.52 -0.85 -5.52
C VAL A 340 19.97 -0.90 -6.98
N LEU A 341 20.37 -2.07 -7.45
CA LEU A 341 20.71 -2.32 -8.85
C LEU A 341 19.66 -3.26 -9.48
N PHE A 342 18.98 -2.80 -10.52
CA PHE A 342 18.22 -3.62 -11.45
C PHE A 342 19.07 -3.82 -12.70
N LEU A 343 19.41 -5.06 -13.04
CA LEU A 343 20.34 -5.41 -14.10
C LEU A 343 19.70 -6.38 -15.09
N ARG A 344 19.59 -6.00 -16.37
CA ARG A 344 18.98 -6.83 -17.42
C ARG A 344 17.58 -7.34 -17.04
N CYS A 345 16.78 -6.45 -16.45
CA CYS A 345 15.38 -6.75 -16.16
C CYS A 345 14.52 -6.50 -17.40
N ARG A 346 13.59 -7.40 -17.70
CA ARG A 346 12.67 -7.30 -18.84
C ARG A 346 11.23 -7.13 -18.38
N SER A 347 10.48 -6.24 -19.02
CA SER A 347 9.06 -6.07 -18.77
C SER A 347 8.24 -6.05 -20.06
N GLU A 348 7.04 -6.60 -20.01
CA GLU A 348 6.06 -6.56 -21.09
C GLU A 348 4.71 -6.08 -20.59
N GLN A 349 4.10 -5.16 -21.33
CA GLN A 349 2.76 -4.63 -21.05
C GLN A 349 2.61 -4.04 -19.64
N GLY A 350 3.72 -3.56 -19.07
CA GLY A 350 3.76 -2.78 -17.85
C GLY A 350 3.05 -1.44 -18.02
N ARG A 351 2.63 -0.83 -16.91
CA ARG A 351 2.22 0.57 -16.90
C ARG A 351 3.44 1.45 -16.62
N ASN A 352 4.14 1.08 -15.56
CA ASN A 352 5.26 1.80 -14.99
C ASN A 352 6.41 0.82 -14.74
N ASP A 353 7.10 0.43 -15.80
CA ASP A 353 8.00 -0.74 -15.82
C ASP A 353 9.21 -0.60 -14.88
N PHE A 354 9.89 0.54 -14.90
CA PHE A 354 11.07 0.81 -14.07
C PHE A 354 10.85 2.07 -13.24
N THR A 355 10.54 1.93 -11.95
CA THR A 355 10.15 3.07 -11.13
C THR A 355 10.72 3.15 -9.73
N THR A 356 10.70 4.37 -9.18
CA THR A 356 10.94 4.64 -7.77
C THR A 356 9.79 5.39 -7.09
N GLY A 357 9.68 5.26 -5.77
CA GLY A 357 8.62 5.89 -4.97
C GLY A 357 9.07 7.13 -4.17
N TYR A 358 8.25 7.57 -3.22
CA TYR A 358 8.47 8.78 -2.44
C TYR A 358 9.82 8.82 -1.73
N GLN A 359 10.55 9.92 -1.91
CA GLN A 359 11.78 10.28 -1.20
C GLN A 359 12.86 9.19 -1.26
N THR A 360 12.89 8.45 -2.37
CA THR A 360 13.90 7.42 -2.62
C THR A 360 15.26 8.09 -2.71
N ALA A 361 16.10 7.88 -1.70
CA ALA A 361 17.43 8.45 -1.62
C ALA A 361 18.42 7.46 -2.23
N GLY A 362 18.85 7.70 -3.47
CA GLY A 362 19.68 6.78 -4.23
C GLY A 362 21.07 6.52 -3.64
N PRO A 363 21.96 5.85 -4.40
CA PRO A 363 21.77 5.52 -5.82
C PRO A 363 20.76 4.39 -6.07
N VAL A 364 19.93 4.52 -7.10
CA VAL A 364 19.13 3.42 -7.66
C VAL A 364 19.42 3.35 -9.16
N VAL A 365 19.79 2.18 -9.64
CA VAL A 365 20.30 1.97 -11.01
C VAL A 365 19.42 0.98 -11.74
N PHE A 366 18.99 1.34 -12.94
CA PHE A 366 18.43 0.44 -13.94
C PHE A 366 19.45 0.32 -15.07
N LEU A 367 20.07 -0.86 -15.20
CA LEU A 367 21.18 -1.14 -16.10
C LEU A 367 20.78 -2.20 -17.14
N ASP A 368 20.85 -1.83 -18.42
CA ASP A 368 20.50 -2.68 -19.57
C ASP A 368 19.09 -3.30 -19.49
N CYS A 369 18.15 -2.58 -18.89
CA CYS A 369 16.77 -3.05 -18.75
C CYS A 369 15.95 -2.76 -20.02
N ILE A 370 14.99 -3.63 -20.33
CA ILE A 370 14.18 -3.55 -21.55
C ILE A 370 12.69 -3.60 -21.20
N ALA A 371 11.88 -2.71 -21.76
CA ALA A 371 10.42 -2.76 -21.66
C ALA A 371 9.76 -2.65 -23.03
N THR A 372 8.66 -3.36 -23.22
CA THR A 372 7.82 -3.32 -24.45
C THR A 372 6.34 -3.19 -24.11
N GLY A 373 5.60 -2.49 -24.96
CA GLY A 373 4.13 -2.37 -24.83
C GLY A 373 3.67 -1.58 -23.60
N MET A 374 4.51 -0.67 -23.09
CA MET A 374 4.18 0.07 -21.88
C MET A 374 3.01 1.05 -22.08
N SER A 375 2.17 1.24 -21.06
CA SER A 375 0.98 2.11 -21.15
C SER A 375 1.12 3.47 -20.45
N SER A 376 2.22 3.72 -19.74
CA SER A 376 2.54 5.01 -19.11
C SER A 376 4.04 5.31 -19.22
N PHE A 377 4.73 5.63 -18.12
CA PHE A 377 6.14 6.01 -18.13
C PHE A 377 6.99 5.29 -17.09
N SER A 378 8.29 5.16 -17.34
CA SER A 378 9.31 4.80 -16.36
C SER A 378 9.92 6.07 -15.75
N GLY A 379 10.40 6.00 -14.51
CA GLY A 379 10.87 7.16 -13.75
C GLY A 379 10.41 7.15 -12.30
N SER A 380 10.41 8.31 -11.63
CA SER A 380 9.85 8.39 -10.27
C SER A 380 8.35 8.64 -10.33
N ILE A 381 7.60 7.90 -9.52
CA ILE A 381 6.17 8.11 -9.29
C ILE A 381 5.89 8.71 -7.90
N GLY A 382 6.92 9.00 -7.11
CA GLY A 382 6.79 9.65 -5.81
C GLY A 382 7.57 10.96 -5.72
N ALA A 383 7.25 11.79 -4.72
CA ALA A 383 7.89 13.08 -4.52
C ALA A 383 9.38 12.93 -4.22
N TRP A 384 10.23 13.67 -4.94
CA TRP A 384 11.67 13.84 -4.74
C TRP A 384 12.48 12.54 -4.61
N SER A 385 12.41 11.65 -5.59
CA SER A 385 13.46 10.64 -5.77
C SER A 385 14.75 11.32 -6.23
N SER A 386 15.90 10.89 -5.72
CA SER A 386 17.19 11.46 -6.15
C SER A 386 18.28 10.41 -6.36
N GLY A 387 19.21 10.69 -7.26
CA GLY A 387 20.28 9.75 -7.60
C GLY A 387 19.76 8.51 -8.34
N LEU A 388 18.85 8.69 -9.29
CA LEU A 388 18.46 7.62 -10.21
C LEU A 388 19.45 7.57 -11.38
N LEU A 389 19.77 6.38 -11.87
CA LEU A 389 20.50 6.17 -13.11
C LEU A 389 19.72 5.17 -13.98
N PHE A 390 19.38 5.61 -15.20
CA PHE A 390 18.93 4.74 -16.28
C PHE A 390 20.07 4.64 -17.29
N ASP A 391 20.76 3.50 -17.36
CA ASP A 391 21.97 3.29 -18.15
C ASP A 391 21.75 2.12 -19.11
N GLY A 392 21.79 2.38 -20.42
CA GLY A 392 21.55 1.33 -21.42
C GLY A 392 20.09 0.85 -21.48
N VAL A 393 19.14 1.61 -20.94
CA VAL A 393 17.73 1.19 -20.87
C VAL A 393 17.06 1.34 -22.24
N LYS A 394 16.16 0.41 -22.60
CA LYS A 394 15.39 0.43 -23.85
C LYS A 394 13.90 0.35 -23.58
N LEU A 395 13.16 1.39 -23.95
CA LEU A 395 11.71 1.48 -23.79
C LEU A 395 11.04 1.55 -25.17
N ASP A 396 10.67 0.40 -25.72
CA ASP A 396 10.03 0.32 -27.03
C ASP A 396 8.62 0.95 -27.00
N GLY A 397 8.39 1.95 -27.84
CA GLY A 397 7.15 2.75 -27.83
C GLY A 397 6.98 3.62 -26.56
N GLY A 398 7.99 3.68 -25.70
CA GLY A 398 7.85 4.07 -24.31
C GLY A 398 8.24 5.49 -23.94
N VAL A 399 7.92 5.89 -22.69
CA VAL A 399 8.29 7.19 -22.13
C VAL A 399 9.14 7.04 -20.87
N LEU A 400 10.24 7.78 -20.79
CA LEU A 400 11.05 7.95 -19.57
C LEU A 400 10.89 9.38 -19.04
N ARG A 401 10.60 9.55 -17.74
CA ARG A 401 10.35 10.87 -17.14
C ARG A 401 11.18 11.14 -15.89
N GLN A 402 11.81 12.31 -15.88
CA GLN A 402 12.38 13.00 -14.73
C GLN A 402 11.75 14.40 -14.67
N ASP A 403 10.63 14.55 -13.96
CA ASP A 403 9.72 15.67 -14.19
C ASP A 403 9.07 16.24 -12.91
N ASN A 404 8.50 17.44 -13.04
CA ASN A 404 7.46 17.95 -12.14
C ASN A 404 6.09 17.43 -12.61
N LEU A 405 5.53 16.50 -11.85
CA LEU A 405 4.21 15.93 -12.12
C LEU A 405 3.05 16.84 -11.68
N GLU A 406 3.35 18.00 -11.08
CA GLU A 406 2.36 18.99 -10.65
C GLU A 406 1.26 18.32 -9.80
N THR A 407 0.00 18.42 -10.27
CA THR A 407 -1.19 17.84 -9.63
C THR A 407 -1.46 16.39 -10.04
N PHE A 408 -0.77 15.88 -11.08
CA PHE A 408 -0.78 14.47 -11.44
C PHE A 408 -0.30 13.64 -10.26
N ASN A 409 -0.75 12.39 -10.19
CA ASN A 409 -0.36 11.49 -9.10
C ASN A 409 -0.68 12.03 -7.68
N GLN A 410 -1.77 12.79 -7.51
CA GLN A 410 -2.19 13.37 -6.23
C GLN A 410 -1.24 14.42 -5.65
N GLY A 411 -0.57 15.20 -6.51
CA GLY A 411 0.36 16.24 -6.03
C GLY A 411 1.75 15.73 -5.76
N VAL A 412 2.25 14.79 -6.56
CA VAL A 412 3.64 14.33 -6.44
C VAL A 412 4.61 15.49 -6.60
N GLY A 413 4.31 16.49 -7.43
CA GLY A 413 5.22 17.60 -7.68
C GLY A 413 6.51 17.14 -8.35
N TRP A 414 7.65 17.71 -7.97
CA TRP A 414 8.97 17.28 -8.45
C TRP A 414 9.25 15.83 -8.08
N ALA A 415 9.19 14.93 -9.07
CA ALA A 415 9.30 13.50 -8.85
C ALA A 415 10.75 13.01 -8.83
N ALA A 416 11.63 13.62 -9.64
CA ALA A 416 13.04 13.25 -9.73
C ALA A 416 13.97 14.47 -9.74
N ALA A 417 15.07 14.36 -8.99
CA ALA A 417 16.13 15.37 -8.93
C ALA A 417 17.52 14.69 -8.93
N ASN A 418 18.57 15.38 -9.36
CA ASN A 418 19.95 14.88 -9.28
C ASN A 418 20.10 13.48 -9.87
N SER A 419 19.43 13.24 -11.00
CA SER A 419 19.29 11.94 -11.64
C SER A 419 19.81 11.97 -13.08
N MET A 420 20.20 10.81 -13.58
CA MET A 420 20.91 10.62 -14.85
C MET A 420 20.17 9.66 -15.77
N ILE A 421 20.09 10.02 -17.04
CA ILE A 421 19.73 9.13 -18.14
C ILE A 421 20.95 9.04 -19.06
N TRP A 422 21.49 7.83 -19.25
CA TRP A 422 22.73 7.58 -19.96
C TRP A 422 22.51 6.48 -21.01
N GLN A 423 22.93 6.72 -22.25
CA GLN A 423 22.91 5.72 -23.33
C GLN A 423 21.55 4.98 -23.44
N THR A 424 20.44 5.72 -23.33
CA THR A 424 19.08 5.15 -23.21
C THR A 424 18.25 5.46 -24.46
N GLU A 425 17.42 4.50 -24.85
CA GLU A 425 16.52 4.56 -26.00
C GLU A 425 15.05 4.57 -25.51
N ALA A 426 14.25 5.55 -25.94
CA ALA A 426 12.81 5.62 -25.66
C ALA A 426 12.09 6.45 -26.74
N SER A 427 10.77 6.31 -26.91
CA SER A 427 10.04 7.17 -27.85
C SER A 427 10.02 8.63 -27.39
N VAL A 428 9.85 8.89 -26.09
CA VAL A 428 9.92 10.23 -25.50
C VAL A 428 10.74 10.19 -24.22
N ILE A 429 11.69 11.11 -24.08
CA ILE A 429 12.37 11.39 -22.82
C ILE A 429 11.98 12.78 -22.36
N ILE A 430 11.39 12.85 -21.16
CA ILE A 430 11.08 14.10 -20.48
C ILE A 430 12.08 14.28 -19.34
N SER A 431 12.92 15.31 -19.41
CA SER A 431 13.82 15.69 -18.32
C SER A 431 13.72 17.19 -18.08
N ARG A 432 13.16 17.55 -16.93
CA ARG A 432 13.07 18.93 -16.44
C ARG A 432 14.04 19.16 -15.30
N GLN A 433 14.44 20.42 -15.13
CA GLN A 433 15.37 20.80 -14.08
C GLN A 433 14.63 21.38 -12.85
N PRO A 434 14.67 20.72 -11.67
CA PRO A 434 14.12 21.28 -10.45
C PRO A 434 14.91 22.53 -10.02
N PRO A 435 14.25 23.57 -9.48
CA PRO A 435 14.96 24.72 -8.92
C PRO A 435 15.99 24.30 -7.85
N GLY A 436 17.24 24.71 -8.04
CA GLY A 436 18.34 24.37 -7.13
C GLY A 436 18.86 22.92 -7.24
N ALA A 437 18.42 22.14 -8.23
CA ALA A 437 18.91 20.79 -8.50
C ALA A 437 19.19 20.58 -10.00
N HIS A 438 19.70 19.42 -10.38
CA HIS A 438 20.11 19.12 -11.75
C HIS A 438 19.60 17.75 -12.18
N ASN A 439 19.02 17.63 -13.37
CA ASN A 439 18.83 16.32 -14.02
C ASN A 439 19.68 16.32 -15.30
N TRP A 440 20.30 15.18 -15.59
CA TRP A 440 21.25 15.02 -16.68
C TRP A 440 20.78 13.95 -17.66
N VAL A 441 21.01 14.20 -18.95
CA VAL A 441 20.69 13.29 -20.04
C VAL A 441 21.85 13.26 -21.02
N VAL A 442 22.40 12.08 -21.28
CA VAL A 442 23.61 11.91 -22.09
C VAL A 442 23.43 10.78 -23.11
N ALA A 443 23.74 11.09 -24.38
CA ALA A 443 23.78 10.11 -25.48
C ALA A 443 22.51 9.26 -25.63
N VAL A 444 21.36 9.93 -25.67
CA VAL A 444 20.05 9.27 -25.76
C VAL A 444 19.47 9.35 -27.16
N TRP A 445 18.50 8.46 -27.42
CA TRP A 445 17.74 8.39 -28.67
C TRP A 445 16.25 8.47 -28.36
N ALA A 446 15.63 9.64 -28.60
CA ALA A 446 14.21 9.90 -28.31
C ALA A 446 13.67 11.19 -28.95
N GLN A 447 12.38 11.47 -28.78
CA GLN A 447 11.88 12.85 -28.75
C GLN A 447 12.21 13.47 -27.38
N TYR A 448 12.74 14.70 -27.40
CA TYR A 448 13.23 15.39 -26.20
C TYR A 448 12.23 16.43 -25.68
N VAL A 449 11.96 16.42 -24.38
CA VAL A 449 11.08 17.40 -23.71
C VAL A 449 11.71 17.86 -22.41
N GLY A 450 11.67 19.18 -22.17
CA GLY A 450 12.12 19.79 -20.92
C GLY A 450 13.48 20.47 -21.03
N ASP A 451 13.91 21.03 -19.91
CA ASP A 451 15.06 21.92 -19.75
C ASP A 451 16.19 21.31 -18.90
N GLY A 452 16.22 19.98 -18.76
CA GLY A 452 17.35 19.25 -18.19
C GLY A 452 18.68 19.51 -18.90
N ARG A 453 19.77 18.98 -18.37
CA ARG A 453 21.11 19.11 -18.98
C ARG A 453 21.34 18.00 -20.00
N TRP A 454 21.15 18.32 -21.28
CA TRP A 454 21.30 17.39 -22.40
C TRP A 454 22.73 17.45 -22.98
N SER A 455 23.31 16.29 -23.28
CA SER A 455 24.65 16.17 -23.87
C SER A 455 24.70 15.06 -24.93
N GLY A 456 25.20 15.37 -26.13
CA GLY A 456 25.48 14.38 -27.17
C GLY A 456 24.23 13.63 -27.63
N THR A 457 23.09 14.32 -27.77
CA THR A 457 21.84 13.68 -28.20
C THR A 457 21.97 13.07 -29.59
N ASN A 458 21.40 11.88 -29.82
CA ASN A 458 21.61 11.06 -31.03
C ASN A 458 23.07 10.62 -31.29
N GLU A 459 23.91 10.61 -30.26
CA GLU A 459 25.27 10.08 -30.33
C GLU A 459 25.42 8.83 -29.45
N PHE A 460 26.65 8.31 -29.35
CA PHE A 460 27.01 7.21 -28.47
C PHE A 460 27.87 7.74 -27.33
N ALA A 461 27.53 7.37 -26.10
CA ALA A 461 28.27 7.78 -24.92
C ALA A 461 29.70 7.21 -24.93
N ASN A 462 30.63 8.00 -24.41
CA ASN A 462 31.94 7.53 -24.00
C ASN A 462 32.21 8.01 -22.57
N PRO A 463 32.23 7.12 -21.55
CA PRO A 463 32.12 5.66 -21.65
C PRO A 463 30.74 5.15 -22.10
N ALA A 464 30.69 3.95 -22.70
CA ALA A 464 29.43 3.37 -23.19
C ALA A 464 28.40 3.09 -22.08
N SER A 465 28.84 2.85 -20.85
CA SER A 465 27.99 2.76 -19.66
C SER A 465 28.66 3.49 -18.50
N LEU A 466 27.92 4.40 -17.88
CA LEU A 466 28.39 5.18 -16.74
C LEU A 466 28.58 4.29 -15.51
N TYR A 467 27.60 3.43 -15.18
CA TYR A 467 27.69 2.55 -14.01
C TYR A 467 28.91 1.64 -14.09
N ARG A 468 29.15 1.03 -15.26
CA ARG A 468 30.30 0.14 -15.47
C ARG A 468 31.62 0.87 -15.35
N ALA A 469 31.73 2.06 -15.94
CA ALA A 469 32.96 2.84 -15.85
C ALA A 469 33.25 3.28 -14.41
N GLN A 470 32.23 3.72 -13.68
CA GLN A 470 32.35 4.07 -12.26
C GLN A 470 32.75 2.86 -11.41
N LEU A 471 32.14 1.70 -11.66
CA LEU A 471 32.49 0.47 -10.95
C LEU A 471 33.93 0.04 -11.22
N ALA A 472 34.38 0.11 -12.46
CA ALA A 472 35.76 -0.22 -12.83
C ALA A 472 36.77 0.76 -12.22
N GLU A 473 36.44 2.05 -12.12
CA GLU A 473 37.28 3.05 -11.45
C GLU A 473 37.37 2.81 -9.95
N ARG A 474 36.23 2.54 -9.29
CA ARG A 474 36.15 2.36 -7.84
C ARG A 474 36.75 1.02 -7.37
N SER A 475 36.48 -0.06 -8.09
CA SER A 475 36.73 -1.44 -7.65
C SER A 475 37.66 -2.23 -8.59
N GLY A 476 38.18 -1.59 -9.64
CA GLY A 476 39.02 -2.21 -10.66
C GLY A 476 38.21 -2.92 -11.77
N PRO A 477 38.78 -3.09 -12.98
CA PRO A 477 38.08 -3.74 -14.11
C PRO A 477 37.58 -5.16 -13.81
N ALA A 478 38.26 -5.90 -12.93
CA ALA A 478 37.85 -7.25 -12.54
C ALA A 478 36.48 -7.29 -11.84
N ALA A 479 36.04 -6.19 -11.22
CA ALA A 479 34.71 -6.12 -10.59
C ALA A 479 33.57 -6.19 -11.62
N LEU A 480 33.83 -5.93 -12.91
CA LEU A 480 32.81 -6.01 -13.96
C LEU A 480 32.27 -7.43 -14.16
N VAL A 481 33.03 -8.47 -13.79
CA VAL A 481 32.57 -9.87 -13.84
C VAL A 481 31.33 -10.10 -12.97
N THR A 482 31.14 -9.28 -11.93
CA THR A 482 29.96 -9.35 -11.06
C THR A 482 28.66 -8.96 -11.75
N LEU A 483 28.77 -8.33 -12.93
CA LEU A 483 27.63 -7.95 -13.76
C LEU A 483 27.31 -9.01 -14.80
N GLU A 484 28.08 -10.10 -14.92
CA GLU A 484 27.77 -11.15 -15.88
C GLU A 484 26.52 -11.94 -15.48
N LYS A 485 25.96 -12.70 -16.42
CA LYS A 485 24.82 -13.56 -16.13
C LYS A 485 25.26 -14.65 -15.16
N ARG A 486 24.47 -14.88 -14.12
CA ARG A 486 24.74 -15.93 -13.13
C ARG A 486 24.57 -17.31 -13.76
N ILE A 487 25.47 -18.23 -13.39
CA ILE A 487 25.40 -19.66 -13.77
C ILE A 487 25.02 -20.45 -12.53
N TYR A 488 23.97 -21.26 -12.63
CA TYR A 488 23.51 -22.12 -11.54
C TYR A 488 24.10 -23.54 -11.70
N PRO A 489 24.76 -24.09 -10.67
CA PRO A 489 25.17 -25.48 -10.70
C PRO A 489 23.96 -26.40 -10.62
N ALA A 490 24.09 -27.61 -11.17
CA ALA A 490 23.12 -28.66 -10.92
C ALA A 490 23.02 -28.96 -9.41
N ALA A 491 21.83 -29.31 -8.94
CA ALA A 491 21.63 -29.74 -7.56
C ALA A 491 22.50 -30.98 -7.28
N ALA A 492 23.12 -31.04 -6.10
CA ALA A 492 23.97 -32.18 -5.74
C ALA A 492 23.14 -33.47 -5.63
N ALA A 493 23.65 -34.57 -6.19
CA ALA A 493 22.91 -35.82 -6.32
C ALA A 493 22.54 -36.48 -4.97
N ASN A 494 23.23 -36.11 -3.89
CA ASN A 494 23.07 -36.65 -2.54
C ASN A 494 22.38 -35.69 -1.56
N LEU A 495 21.69 -34.65 -2.06
CA LEU A 495 20.90 -33.77 -1.19
C LEU A 495 19.79 -34.53 -0.48
N GLU A 496 19.59 -34.21 0.80
CA GLU A 496 18.49 -34.75 1.57
C GLU A 496 17.16 -34.27 0.97
N ARG A 497 16.33 -35.23 0.53
CA ARG A 497 14.97 -34.93 0.09
C ARG A 497 14.12 -34.57 1.30
N TRP A 498 13.55 -33.38 1.27
CA TRP A 498 12.62 -32.90 2.28
C TRP A 498 11.39 -33.81 2.32
N ASN A 499 11.35 -34.64 3.34
CA ASN A 499 10.19 -35.46 3.66
C ASN A 499 9.74 -35.07 5.07
N PRO A 500 8.61 -34.39 5.23
CA PRO A 500 8.12 -34.03 6.55
C PRO A 500 7.65 -35.31 7.29
N ARG A 501 8.58 -36.11 7.82
CA ARG A 501 8.26 -37.15 8.82
C ARG A 501 7.91 -36.44 10.12
N GLY A 502 6.61 -36.23 10.35
CA GLY A 502 6.10 -35.78 11.65
C GLY A 502 5.67 -34.32 11.75
N ALA A 503 5.73 -33.52 10.68
CA ALA A 503 4.99 -32.26 10.65
C ALA A 503 3.57 -32.55 10.15
N ARG A 504 2.74 -33.17 11.00
CA ARG A 504 1.31 -32.88 10.93
C ARG A 504 1.24 -31.37 11.08
N VAL A 505 0.85 -30.72 10.00
CA VAL A 505 0.42 -29.33 10.01
C VAL A 505 -0.61 -29.28 11.13
N GLY A 506 -0.21 -28.62 12.22
CA GLY A 506 -1.18 -27.82 12.94
C GLY A 506 -1.66 -26.81 11.91
N SER A 507 -2.61 -27.22 11.07
CA SER A 507 -3.77 -26.36 10.90
C SER A 507 -4.32 -26.37 12.31
N GLU A 508 -3.80 -25.50 13.17
CA GLU A 508 -4.70 -24.88 14.09
C GLU A 508 -5.77 -24.29 13.16
N SER A 509 -6.83 -25.07 12.92
CA SER A 509 -8.14 -24.53 13.24
C SER A 509 -7.88 -23.91 14.59
N VAL A 510 -7.60 -22.60 14.60
CA VAL A 510 -7.58 -21.85 15.84
C VAL A 510 -8.92 -22.24 16.41
N ALA A 511 -8.91 -23.10 17.42
CA ALA A 511 -10.11 -23.47 18.11
C ALA A 511 -10.83 -22.16 18.36
N THR A 512 -12.14 -22.11 18.14
CA THR A 512 -13.01 -20.97 18.42
C THR A 512 -12.86 -20.57 19.88
N SER A 513 -11.75 -19.91 20.16
CA SER A 513 -11.19 -19.54 21.44
C SER A 513 -10.99 -18.05 21.36
N GLY A 514 -11.49 -17.39 22.38
CA GLY A 514 -11.75 -15.97 22.38
C GLY A 514 -12.91 -15.69 23.31
N LYS A 515 -13.25 -14.41 23.46
CA LYS A 515 -14.33 -13.97 24.32
C LYS A 515 -15.55 -13.72 23.43
N PRO A 516 -16.47 -14.69 23.25
CA PRO A 516 -17.64 -14.46 22.42
C PRO A 516 -18.45 -13.31 23.00
N LEU A 517 -19.04 -12.52 22.11
CA LEU A 517 -20.08 -11.57 22.48
C LEU A 517 -21.36 -12.39 22.78
N ALA A 518 -21.99 -12.10 23.90
CA ALA A 518 -23.24 -12.74 24.29
C ALA A 518 -24.24 -11.68 24.76
N LEU A 519 -25.51 -11.85 24.37
CA LEU A 519 -26.61 -11.08 24.89
C LEU A 519 -27.21 -11.82 26.09
N VAL A 520 -27.04 -11.28 27.30
CA VAL A 520 -27.51 -11.88 28.55
C VAL A 520 -28.43 -10.90 29.26
N ASN A 521 -29.73 -11.23 29.37
CA ASN A 521 -30.73 -10.40 30.04
C ASN A 521 -30.72 -8.92 29.59
N GLY A 522 -30.66 -8.68 28.27
CA GLY A 522 -30.62 -7.33 27.71
C GLY A 522 -29.29 -6.59 27.90
N VAL A 523 -28.20 -7.30 28.19
CA VAL A 523 -26.85 -6.74 28.35
C VAL A 523 -25.87 -7.47 27.43
N LEU A 524 -25.11 -6.72 26.63
CA LEU A 524 -24.01 -7.28 25.85
C LEU A 524 -22.83 -7.59 26.78
N THR A 525 -22.31 -8.81 26.70
CA THR A 525 -21.19 -9.27 27.52
C THR A 525 -20.10 -9.89 26.66
N VAL A 526 -18.85 -9.72 27.07
CA VAL A 526 -17.67 -10.30 26.42
C VAL A 526 -16.85 -11.01 27.49
N GLY A 527 -16.75 -12.33 27.37
CA GLY A 527 -16.08 -13.15 28.40
C GLY A 527 -16.78 -13.09 29.76
N GLY A 528 -18.11 -12.92 29.78
CA GLY A 528 -18.93 -12.83 30.99
C GLY A 528 -19.00 -11.44 31.62
N GLU A 529 -18.17 -10.49 31.17
CA GLU A 529 -18.19 -9.11 31.66
C GLU A 529 -19.01 -8.21 30.73
N ARG A 530 -19.65 -7.19 31.31
CA ARG A 530 -20.39 -6.19 30.54
C ARG A 530 -19.47 -5.49 29.52
N LEU A 531 -19.88 -5.46 28.25
CA LEU A 531 -19.20 -4.69 27.21
C LEU A 531 -19.19 -3.20 27.61
N SER A 532 -17.99 -2.64 27.71
CA SER A 532 -17.73 -1.25 28.10
C SER A 532 -16.47 -0.74 27.40
N GLY A 533 -16.42 0.56 27.15
CA GLY A 533 -15.35 1.21 26.40
C GLY A 533 -15.92 2.24 25.43
N LYS A 534 -15.07 2.70 24.51
CA LYS A 534 -15.46 3.64 23.45
C LYS A 534 -15.47 3.00 22.06
N GLU A 535 -16.01 3.71 21.11
CA GLU A 535 -15.90 3.38 19.69
C GLU A 535 -14.54 3.82 19.12
N GLN A 536 -13.98 3.01 18.22
CA GLN A 536 -12.83 3.38 17.39
C GLN A 536 -13.30 4.14 16.15
N ALA A 537 -12.94 5.42 16.06
CA ALA A 537 -13.17 6.21 14.85
C ALA A 537 -12.31 5.70 13.67
N LEU A 538 -12.88 5.73 12.46
CA LEU A 538 -12.21 5.37 11.20
C LEU A 538 -12.26 6.52 10.20
N ALA A 539 -11.18 6.69 9.42
CA ALA A 539 -11.19 7.57 8.26
C ALA A 539 -11.58 6.80 7.00
N TRP A 540 -12.79 7.02 6.51
CA TRP A 540 -13.42 6.30 5.39
C TRP A 540 -13.35 7.05 4.04
N TRP A 541 -12.65 8.21 4.00
CA TRP A 541 -12.57 9.09 2.82
C TRP A 541 -11.17 9.65 2.54
N LEU A 542 -10.22 9.53 3.49
CA LEU A 542 -8.88 10.14 3.41
C LEU A 542 -7.77 9.12 3.66
N GLY A 543 -6.82 9.03 2.72
CA GLY A 543 -5.59 8.24 2.85
C GLY A 543 -4.37 9.03 2.37
N ARG A 544 -3.16 8.59 2.74
CA ARG A 544 -1.88 9.23 2.36
C ARG A 544 -0.81 8.18 2.09
N LEU A 545 0.01 8.40 1.07
CA LEU A 545 1.18 7.56 0.77
C LEU A 545 2.48 8.22 1.21
N GLU A 546 2.48 9.54 1.41
CA GLU A 546 3.63 10.31 1.85
C GLU A 546 4.11 9.77 3.20
N PRO A 547 5.33 9.21 3.31
CA PRO A 547 5.81 8.51 4.51
C PRO A 547 5.62 9.27 5.82
N ALA A 548 5.91 10.57 5.85
CA ALA A 548 5.79 11.40 7.04
C ALA A 548 4.33 11.61 7.52
N ARG A 549 3.35 11.34 6.65
CA ARG A 549 1.93 11.64 6.87
C ARG A 549 1.01 10.43 6.73
N ALA A 550 1.56 9.27 6.35
CA ALA A 550 0.79 8.08 6.02
C ALA A 550 -0.14 7.64 7.17
N SER A 551 0.30 7.83 8.43
CA SER A 551 -0.47 7.47 9.62
C SER A 551 -1.44 8.55 10.10
N GLU A 552 -1.41 9.77 9.56
CA GLU A 552 -2.30 10.88 9.98
C GLU A 552 -3.79 10.49 9.97
N PRO A 553 -4.31 9.78 8.94
CA PRO A 553 -5.73 9.45 8.91
C PRO A 553 -6.15 8.36 9.91
N GLY A 554 -5.20 7.72 10.61
CA GLY A 554 -5.49 6.57 11.45
C GLY A 554 -5.90 5.31 10.66
N PRO A 555 -6.29 4.24 11.37
CA PRO A 555 -6.65 2.96 10.76
C PRO A 555 -7.97 3.03 9.98
N ALA A 556 -8.09 2.17 8.97
CA ALA A 556 -9.29 1.81 8.22
C ALA A 556 -9.11 0.40 7.66
N ILE A 557 -9.79 -0.59 8.25
CA ILE A 557 -9.50 -2.02 8.02
C ILE A 557 -9.68 -2.50 6.56
N THR A 558 -10.46 -1.78 5.75
CA THR A 558 -10.66 -2.02 4.30
C THR A 558 -9.97 -0.99 3.40
N ARG A 559 -9.03 -0.21 3.96
CA ARG A 559 -8.10 0.61 3.18
C ARG A 559 -6.91 -0.25 2.73
N TRP A 560 -6.49 -0.05 1.50
CA TRP A 560 -5.47 -0.87 0.89
C TRP A 560 -4.40 -0.06 0.15
N ALA A 561 -3.14 -0.30 0.48
CA ALA A 561 -1.97 0.27 -0.16
C ALA A 561 -1.06 -0.88 -0.64
N PRO A 562 -0.97 -1.13 -1.96
CA PRO A 562 -0.18 -2.24 -2.51
C PRO A 562 1.29 -2.25 -2.01
N GLY A 563 1.75 -3.40 -1.51
CA GLY A 563 3.12 -3.59 -0.98
C GLY A 563 3.47 -2.71 0.22
N ARG A 564 2.46 -2.26 0.98
CA ARG A 564 2.61 -1.33 2.10
C ARG A 564 1.68 -1.65 3.25
N THR A 565 2.25 -1.98 4.39
CA THR A 565 1.51 -2.25 5.62
C THR A 565 1.82 -1.21 6.71
N GLY A 566 0.91 -1.12 7.69
CA GLY A 566 1.01 -0.23 8.85
C GLY A 566 -0.10 0.81 8.91
N THR A 567 -0.19 1.50 10.04
CA THR A 567 -1.27 2.45 10.34
C THR A 567 -1.45 3.47 9.22
N GLY A 568 -2.65 3.49 8.66
CA GLY A 568 -3.06 4.44 7.63
C GLY A 568 -2.73 4.04 6.19
N LEU A 569 -2.01 2.93 6.00
CA LEU A 569 -1.73 2.27 4.72
C LEU A 569 -2.67 1.05 4.58
N THR A 570 -2.13 -0.15 4.33
CA THR A 570 -2.85 -1.40 4.62
C THR A 570 -2.64 -1.74 6.09
N ASP A 571 -3.66 -1.61 6.92
CA ASP A 571 -3.48 -1.83 8.35
C ASP A 571 -3.16 -3.30 8.67
N GLU A 572 -2.25 -3.49 9.61
CA GLU A 572 -1.98 -4.79 10.24
C GLU A 572 -3.05 -5.04 11.30
N ILE A 573 -3.95 -6.00 11.05
CA ILE A 573 -5.14 -6.25 11.87
C ILE A 573 -4.79 -6.46 13.36
N PRO A 574 -3.81 -7.32 13.73
CA PRO A 574 -3.41 -7.47 15.14
C PRO A 574 -2.93 -6.16 15.77
N ALA A 575 -2.24 -5.31 15.01
CA ALA A 575 -1.78 -4.01 15.51
C ALA A 575 -2.95 -3.03 15.74
N VAL A 576 -3.99 -3.08 14.91
CA VAL A 576 -5.23 -2.29 15.09
C VAL A 576 -5.95 -2.74 16.35
N VAL A 577 -6.19 -4.04 16.53
CA VAL A 577 -6.89 -4.57 17.72
C VAL A 577 -6.08 -4.26 18.99
N ALA A 578 -4.76 -4.48 18.97
CA ALA A 578 -3.91 -4.13 20.10
C ALA A 578 -3.93 -2.62 20.42
N ARG A 579 -4.02 -1.75 19.40
CA ARG A 579 -4.20 -0.30 19.59
C ARG A 579 -5.54 0.00 20.25
N MET A 580 -6.62 -0.56 19.73
CA MET A 580 -7.97 -0.37 20.29
C MET A 580 -7.99 -0.71 21.79
N LYS A 581 -7.41 -1.86 22.16
CA LYS A 581 -7.27 -2.29 23.57
C LYS A 581 -6.52 -1.27 24.41
N ARG A 582 -5.37 -0.79 23.95
CA ARG A 582 -4.58 0.23 24.66
C ARG A 582 -5.33 1.56 24.81
N GLU A 583 -6.17 1.90 23.84
CA GLU A 583 -6.92 3.15 23.82
C GLU A 583 -8.29 3.04 24.52
N GLY A 584 -8.66 1.86 25.02
CA GLY A 584 -9.96 1.59 25.65
C GLY A 584 -11.12 1.53 24.67
N ALA A 585 -10.86 1.32 23.38
CA ALA A 585 -11.89 1.09 22.38
C ALA A 585 -12.34 -0.38 22.40
N ALA A 586 -13.65 -0.57 22.56
CA ALA A 586 -14.28 -1.90 22.65
C ALA A 586 -15.04 -2.28 21.37
N VAL A 587 -15.36 -1.28 20.54
CA VAL A 587 -16.19 -1.43 19.34
C VAL A 587 -15.52 -0.72 18.17
N LEU A 588 -15.61 -1.31 16.98
CA LEU A 588 -15.32 -0.66 15.71
C LEU A 588 -16.58 -0.74 14.84
N ARG A 589 -17.13 0.41 14.44
CA ARG A 589 -18.18 0.51 13.43
C ARG A 589 -17.54 0.60 12.05
N HIS A 590 -18.03 -0.18 11.09
CA HIS A 590 -17.47 -0.22 9.74
C HIS A 590 -18.55 -0.20 8.67
N HIS A 591 -18.32 0.66 7.67
CA HIS A 591 -18.99 0.69 6.38
C HIS A 591 -17.93 0.83 5.26
N TYR A 592 -18.32 0.61 3.99
CA TYR A 592 -17.41 0.85 2.85
C TYR A 592 -17.10 2.34 2.64
N GLY A 593 -15.95 2.63 2.03
CA GLY A 593 -15.45 4.00 1.89
C GLY A 593 -16.28 4.86 0.93
N LEU A 594 -16.24 6.18 1.13
CA LEU A 594 -17.05 7.17 0.40
C LEU A 594 -16.81 7.14 -1.12
N TRP A 595 -15.56 6.90 -1.52
CA TRP A 595 -15.11 6.80 -2.91
C TRP A 595 -13.89 5.88 -2.98
N TYR A 596 -13.63 5.29 -4.13
CA TYR A 596 -12.55 4.31 -4.31
C TYR A 596 -11.14 4.92 -4.13
N ASP A 597 -10.91 6.10 -4.71
CA ASP A 597 -9.58 6.72 -4.76
C ASP A 597 -9.60 8.20 -4.36
N ARG A 598 -8.42 8.68 -3.94
CA ARG A 598 -8.24 9.99 -3.31
C ARG A 598 -8.54 11.17 -4.26
N ARG A 599 -8.55 10.97 -5.59
CA ARG A 599 -8.91 12.03 -6.56
C ARG A 599 -10.21 12.72 -6.18
N ARG A 600 -11.21 11.99 -5.66
CA ARG A 600 -12.53 12.53 -5.34
C ARG A 600 -12.61 13.41 -4.08
N ILE A 601 -11.51 13.56 -3.34
CA ILE A 601 -11.42 14.57 -2.25
C ILE A 601 -11.60 16.01 -2.79
N ASP A 602 -11.34 16.25 -4.07
CA ASP A 602 -11.64 17.53 -4.72
C ASP A 602 -13.14 17.83 -4.89
N HIS A 603 -14.01 16.89 -4.52
CA HIS A 603 -15.48 16.94 -4.64
C HIS A 603 -15.98 17.28 -6.05
N GLN A 604 -15.21 16.95 -7.09
CA GLN A 604 -15.68 17.11 -8.46
C GLN A 604 -16.79 16.11 -8.77
N MET A 605 -17.81 16.53 -9.52
CA MET A 605 -18.93 15.66 -9.93
C MET A 605 -18.75 15.10 -11.36
N ILE A 606 -17.72 15.56 -12.07
CA ILE A 606 -17.43 15.15 -13.44
C ILE A 606 -16.69 13.81 -13.50
N ARG A 607 -16.77 13.18 -14.68
CA ARG A 607 -16.05 11.95 -15.00
C ARG A 607 -14.54 12.18 -14.95
N ARG A 608 -13.79 11.21 -14.43
CA ARG A 608 -12.32 11.25 -14.51
C ARG A 608 -11.84 10.98 -15.93
N PRO A 609 -10.76 11.64 -16.38
CA PRO A 609 -10.27 11.49 -17.75
C PRO A 609 -9.78 10.08 -18.06
N ASP A 610 -9.27 9.37 -17.04
CA ASP A 610 -8.63 8.07 -17.17
C ASP A 610 -8.71 7.26 -15.86
N ALA A 611 -8.19 6.03 -15.94
CA ALA A 611 -8.07 5.08 -14.84
C ALA A 611 -6.84 5.31 -13.94
N ASP A 612 -6.20 6.49 -13.96
CA ASP A 612 -5.05 6.77 -13.10
C ASP A 612 -5.49 7.03 -11.64
N VAL A 613 -6.00 5.98 -11.00
CA VAL A 613 -6.38 5.92 -9.58
C VAL A 613 -5.15 5.82 -8.69
N TRP A 614 -5.22 6.39 -7.49
CA TRP A 614 -4.07 6.45 -6.56
C TRP A 614 -4.42 5.90 -5.17
N PRO A 615 -3.58 5.02 -4.59
CA PRO A 615 -3.80 4.50 -3.25
C PRO A 615 -3.50 5.54 -2.15
N PRO A 616 -3.88 5.27 -0.90
CA PRO A 616 -4.59 4.06 -0.46
C PRO A 616 -6.01 3.97 -1.04
N PHE A 617 -6.36 2.80 -1.57
CA PHE A 617 -7.66 2.51 -2.14
C PHE A 617 -8.65 2.18 -1.02
N PHE A 618 -9.86 2.73 -1.11
CA PHE A 618 -10.97 2.38 -0.24
C PHE A 618 -11.84 1.35 -0.95
N GLU A 619 -11.48 0.08 -0.70
CA GLU A 619 -12.09 -1.04 -1.41
C GLU A 619 -13.59 -1.09 -1.17
N GLN A 620 -14.31 -1.31 -2.26
CA GLN A 620 -15.76 -1.45 -2.27
C GLN A 620 -16.13 -2.93 -2.11
N PRO A 621 -17.34 -3.25 -1.61
CA PRO A 621 -17.76 -4.62 -1.38
C PRO A 621 -18.05 -5.39 -2.69
N PHE A 622 -18.11 -4.71 -3.83
CA PHE A 622 -18.37 -5.30 -5.14
C PHE A 622 -17.09 -5.43 -5.95
N ALA A 623 -16.97 -6.52 -6.70
CA ALA A 623 -15.85 -6.74 -7.61
C ALA A 623 -16.03 -5.93 -8.90
N ARG A 624 -14.90 -5.56 -9.50
CA ARG A 624 -14.85 -4.99 -10.85
C ARG A 624 -15.11 -6.10 -11.88
N SER A 625 -15.84 -5.77 -12.92
CA SER A 625 -16.32 -6.73 -13.94
C SER A 625 -15.33 -6.97 -15.08
N GLY A 626 -14.34 -6.08 -15.24
CA GLY A 626 -13.51 -6.01 -16.45
C GLY A 626 -14.24 -5.46 -17.68
N GLN A 627 -15.50 -5.02 -17.55
CA GLN A 627 -16.34 -4.57 -18.65
C GLN A 627 -16.67 -3.08 -18.57
N GLY A 628 -16.63 -2.43 -19.73
CA GLY A 628 -16.97 -1.00 -19.85
C GLY A 628 -16.03 -0.09 -19.05
N LYS A 629 -16.42 1.17 -18.90
CA LYS A 629 -15.72 2.16 -18.06
C LYS A 629 -16.72 2.80 -17.10
N ALA A 630 -16.35 2.85 -15.82
CA ALA A 630 -17.03 3.56 -14.75
C ALA A 630 -16.61 5.04 -14.72
N TRP A 631 -17.20 5.82 -13.82
CA TRP A 631 -16.99 7.27 -13.73
C TRP A 631 -15.57 7.68 -13.28
N ASP A 632 -14.86 6.76 -12.62
CA ASP A 632 -13.47 6.88 -12.20
C ASP A 632 -12.46 6.39 -13.24
N GLY A 633 -12.93 5.86 -14.39
CA GLY A 633 -12.11 5.37 -15.49
C GLY A 633 -11.75 3.88 -15.43
N LEU A 634 -11.96 3.21 -14.29
CA LEU A 634 -11.80 1.74 -14.15
C LEU A 634 -12.96 1.00 -14.82
N SER A 635 -12.92 -0.34 -14.88
CA SER A 635 -14.08 -1.10 -15.35
C SER A 635 -15.29 -0.95 -14.42
N ARG A 636 -16.49 -1.23 -14.91
CA ARG A 636 -17.71 -1.15 -14.09
C ARG A 636 -17.72 -2.25 -13.03
N TYR A 637 -18.40 -2.02 -11.92
CA TYR A 637 -18.69 -3.05 -10.93
C TYR A 637 -19.71 -4.07 -11.46
N ASP A 638 -19.67 -5.28 -10.91
CA ASP A 638 -20.78 -6.23 -10.98
C ASP A 638 -21.35 -6.40 -9.57
N LEU A 639 -22.56 -5.89 -9.36
CA LEU A 639 -23.24 -5.91 -8.06
C LEU A 639 -23.66 -7.33 -7.63
N THR A 640 -23.50 -8.34 -8.51
CA THR A 640 -23.71 -9.76 -8.19
C THR A 640 -22.41 -10.49 -7.85
N LYS A 641 -21.25 -9.84 -8.01
CA LYS A 641 -19.93 -10.39 -7.66
C LYS A 641 -19.32 -9.57 -6.53
N TYR A 642 -18.93 -10.24 -5.47
CA TYR A 642 -18.43 -9.59 -4.26
C TYR A 642 -16.90 -9.57 -4.22
N ASN A 643 -16.34 -8.56 -3.56
CA ASN A 643 -14.90 -8.37 -3.41
C ASN A 643 -14.36 -9.27 -2.28
N PRO A 644 -13.68 -10.40 -2.58
CA PRO A 644 -13.19 -11.31 -1.55
C PRO A 644 -12.19 -10.64 -0.60
N TRP A 645 -11.39 -9.69 -1.08
CA TRP A 645 -10.46 -8.96 -0.23
C TRP A 645 -11.19 -8.11 0.82
N TYR A 646 -12.24 -7.38 0.42
CA TYR A 646 -13.03 -6.56 1.34
C TYR A 646 -13.64 -7.41 2.47
N PHE A 647 -14.36 -8.47 2.12
CA PHE A 647 -15.02 -9.34 3.11
C PHE A 647 -14.02 -10.18 3.91
N GLY A 648 -12.95 -10.65 3.29
CA GLY A 648 -11.86 -11.35 3.96
C GLY A 648 -11.18 -10.48 5.02
N ARG A 649 -11.00 -9.18 4.75
CA ARG A 649 -10.46 -8.22 5.72
C ARG A 649 -11.39 -8.00 6.91
N LEU A 650 -12.70 -7.91 6.69
CA LEU A 650 -13.67 -7.81 7.79
C LEU A 650 -13.67 -9.06 8.66
N LYS A 651 -13.66 -10.23 8.03
CA LYS A 651 -13.59 -11.52 8.74
C LYS A 651 -12.30 -11.65 9.54
N ALA A 652 -11.15 -11.33 8.96
CA ALA A 652 -9.87 -11.34 9.67
C ALA A 652 -9.86 -10.38 10.87
N PHE A 653 -10.47 -9.20 10.73
CA PHE A 653 -10.62 -8.27 11.85
C PHE A 653 -11.53 -8.85 12.94
N ALA A 654 -12.71 -9.37 12.58
CA ALA A 654 -13.65 -9.95 13.53
C ALA A 654 -13.02 -11.13 14.30
N ALA A 655 -12.30 -12.02 13.61
CA ALA A 655 -11.60 -13.15 14.19
C ALA A 655 -10.52 -12.72 15.21
N GLU A 656 -9.69 -11.72 14.86
CA GLU A 656 -8.67 -11.20 15.78
C GLU A 656 -9.31 -10.43 16.95
N ALA A 657 -10.31 -9.60 16.67
CA ALA A 657 -11.06 -8.85 17.66
C ALA A 657 -11.73 -9.77 18.70
N ARG A 658 -12.25 -10.93 18.26
CA ARG A 658 -12.85 -11.95 19.15
C ARG A 658 -11.88 -12.47 20.20
N ARG A 659 -10.61 -12.65 19.84
CA ARG A 659 -9.57 -13.13 20.76
C ARG A 659 -9.33 -12.13 21.89
N GLU A 660 -9.42 -10.85 21.55
CA GLU A 660 -9.13 -9.73 22.45
C GLU A 660 -10.37 -9.14 23.15
N GLY A 661 -11.57 -9.62 22.81
CA GLY A 661 -12.84 -9.13 23.35
C GLY A 661 -13.26 -7.77 22.79
N VAL A 662 -13.02 -7.55 21.50
CA VAL A 662 -13.46 -6.38 20.72
C VAL A 662 -14.61 -6.79 19.80
N VAL A 663 -15.56 -5.88 19.60
CA VAL A 663 -16.77 -6.10 18.78
C VAL A 663 -16.67 -5.34 17.45
N LEU A 664 -17.11 -5.98 16.38
CA LEU A 664 -17.33 -5.34 15.08
C LEU A 664 -18.82 -5.02 14.93
N ILE A 665 -19.17 -3.75 14.72
CA ILE A 665 -20.49 -3.37 14.23
C ILE A 665 -20.39 -3.20 12.71
N ASN A 666 -21.00 -4.12 11.96
CA ASN A 666 -20.98 -4.13 10.51
C ASN A 666 -22.20 -3.37 9.97
N GLU A 667 -21.96 -2.17 9.45
CA GLU A 667 -22.95 -1.31 8.79
C GLU A 667 -22.99 -1.65 7.29
N MET A 668 -24.07 -2.30 6.83
CA MET A 668 -24.12 -2.86 5.48
C MET A 668 -24.12 -1.79 4.38
N TYR A 669 -24.72 -0.64 4.64
CA TYR A 669 -24.81 0.50 3.72
C TYR A 669 -24.21 1.77 4.31
N PHE A 670 -24.01 2.79 3.46
CA PHE A 670 -23.59 4.12 3.87
C PHE A 670 -24.49 5.19 3.25
N GLN A 671 -25.51 5.62 3.99
CA GLN A 671 -26.55 6.52 3.47
C GLN A 671 -26.00 7.91 3.09
N HIS A 672 -24.91 8.33 3.70
CA HIS A 672 -24.23 9.57 3.36
C HIS A 672 -23.95 9.71 1.85
N ASN A 673 -23.70 8.58 1.16
CA ASN A 673 -23.43 8.55 -0.28
C ASN A 673 -24.62 8.99 -1.15
N ILE A 674 -25.84 8.92 -0.61
CA ILE A 674 -27.08 9.09 -1.39
C ILE A 674 -27.87 10.36 -1.02
N ILE A 675 -27.43 11.15 -0.03
CA ILE A 675 -28.23 12.30 0.46
C ILE A 675 -27.49 13.64 0.57
N GLU A 676 -26.16 13.65 0.43
CA GLU A 676 -25.37 14.85 0.76
C GLU A 676 -24.84 15.60 -0.46
N SER A 677 -23.80 15.07 -1.09
CA SER A 677 -23.07 15.73 -2.18
C SER A 677 -23.09 14.86 -3.42
N GLY A 678 -23.20 15.48 -4.60
CA GLY A 678 -23.10 14.79 -5.88
C GLY A 678 -21.77 14.03 -6.02
N ALA A 679 -20.68 14.54 -5.42
CA ALA A 679 -19.38 13.89 -5.43
C ALA A 679 -19.38 12.52 -4.72
N HIS A 680 -20.28 12.30 -3.77
CA HIS A 680 -20.41 11.04 -3.03
C HIS A 680 -21.15 9.97 -3.86
N TRP A 681 -22.03 10.41 -4.76
CA TRP A 681 -22.84 9.53 -5.61
C TRP A 681 -22.15 9.19 -6.93
N VAL A 682 -21.37 10.11 -7.51
CA VAL A 682 -20.89 9.97 -8.89
C VAL A 682 -20.03 8.73 -9.12
N ASP A 683 -19.30 8.28 -8.09
CA ASP A 683 -18.46 7.07 -8.10
C ASP A 683 -19.11 5.88 -7.37
N SER A 684 -20.36 6.02 -6.89
CA SER A 684 -21.08 4.95 -6.20
C SER A 684 -21.21 3.70 -7.09
N PRO A 685 -20.92 2.48 -6.58
CA PRO A 685 -21.13 1.24 -7.32
C PRO A 685 -22.59 1.06 -7.77
N TRP A 686 -23.54 1.55 -6.99
CA TRP A 686 -24.97 1.43 -7.25
C TRP A 686 -25.45 2.29 -8.42
N ARG A 687 -24.68 3.30 -8.83
CA ARG A 687 -25.04 4.18 -9.95
C ARG A 687 -24.98 3.44 -11.29
N PRO A 688 -25.97 3.58 -12.20
CA PRO A 688 -26.09 2.75 -13.41
C PRO A 688 -24.88 2.80 -14.33
N VAL A 689 -24.20 3.95 -14.45
CA VAL A 689 -22.99 4.06 -15.29
C VAL A 689 -21.76 3.37 -14.69
N ASN A 690 -21.80 3.03 -13.40
CA ASN A 690 -20.71 2.42 -12.66
C ASN A 690 -20.87 0.91 -12.47
N ASN A 691 -22.00 0.33 -12.87
CA ASN A 691 -22.23 -1.12 -12.80
C ASN A 691 -22.76 -1.70 -14.11
N VAL A 692 -22.73 -3.03 -14.23
CA VAL A 692 -23.26 -3.76 -15.39
C VAL A 692 -24.70 -4.27 -15.19
N ASN A 693 -25.32 -3.98 -14.05
CA ASN A 693 -26.56 -4.62 -13.59
C ASN A 693 -27.83 -3.83 -13.96
N GLY A 694 -27.70 -2.61 -14.50
CA GLY A 694 -28.82 -1.81 -15.00
C GLY A 694 -29.73 -1.28 -13.89
N THR A 695 -29.15 -0.73 -12.81
CA THR A 695 -29.92 -0.18 -11.69
C THR A 695 -30.86 0.97 -12.12
N PRO A 696 -32.01 1.18 -11.45
CA PRO A 696 -33.10 2.04 -11.94
C PRO A 696 -32.94 3.53 -11.57
N PHE A 697 -31.70 4.03 -11.44
CA PHE A 697 -31.47 5.41 -11.03
C PHE A 697 -31.48 6.37 -12.23
N PRO A 698 -31.95 7.63 -12.04
CA PRO A 698 -31.92 8.65 -13.08
C PRO A 698 -30.50 8.98 -13.56
N GLU A 699 -30.35 9.12 -14.88
CA GLU A 699 -29.15 9.60 -15.56
C GLU A 699 -29.51 10.71 -16.57
N PRO A 700 -28.80 11.85 -16.60
CA PRO A 700 -27.73 12.25 -15.66
C PRO A 700 -28.27 12.40 -14.23
N PRO A 701 -27.42 12.30 -13.19
CA PRO A 701 -27.90 12.39 -11.81
C PRO A 701 -28.57 13.75 -11.54
N PRO A 702 -29.66 13.80 -10.77
CA PRO A 702 -30.44 15.01 -10.53
C PRO A 702 -29.76 15.92 -9.48
N PHE A 703 -28.65 16.55 -9.86
CA PHE A 703 -27.91 17.45 -8.98
C PHE A 703 -28.70 18.75 -8.70
N THR A 704 -28.68 19.19 -7.44
CA THR A 704 -29.11 20.54 -7.04
C THR A 704 -27.89 21.30 -6.54
N GLY A 705 -27.24 22.07 -7.43
CA GLY A 705 -25.92 22.63 -7.13
C GLY A 705 -24.88 21.51 -6.98
N ASP A 706 -24.18 21.49 -5.84
CA ASP A 706 -23.22 20.43 -5.46
C ASP A 706 -23.85 19.27 -4.66
N THR A 707 -25.16 19.32 -4.44
CA THR A 707 -25.90 18.33 -3.63
C THR A 707 -26.67 17.33 -4.49
N ILE A 708 -27.01 16.19 -3.90
CA ILE A 708 -27.84 15.16 -4.53
C ILE A 708 -28.79 14.51 -3.52
N LYS A 709 -29.94 14.02 -4.00
CA LYS A 709 -30.98 13.33 -3.21
C LYS A 709 -31.42 12.06 -3.94
N MET A 710 -30.78 10.95 -3.62
CA MET A 710 -31.01 9.62 -4.20
C MET A 710 -31.72 8.66 -3.25
N ALA A 711 -32.00 9.05 -2.00
CA ALA A 711 -32.60 8.17 -1.00
C ALA A 711 -33.93 7.55 -1.45
N ASP A 712 -34.84 8.36 -1.99
CA ASP A 712 -36.16 7.87 -2.43
C ASP A 712 -36.02 6.77 -3.50
N ALA A 713 -35.17 7.01 -4.51
CA ALA A 713 -34.89 6.03 -5.56
C ALA A 713 -34.11 4.81 -5.05
N PHE A 714 -33.20 5.00 -4.09
CA PHE A 714 -32.39 3.92 -3.53
C PHE A 714 -33.21 2.95 -2.70
N TYR A 715 -34.19 3.47 -1.95
CA TYR A 715 -35.06 2.69 -1.09
C TYR A 715 -36.33 2.19 -1.78
N ASP A 716 -36.55 2.53 -3.05
CA ASP A 716 -37.66 2.00 -3.84
C ASP A 716 -37.38 0.56 -4.28
N LEU A 717 -38.21 -0.37 -3.81
CA LEU A 717 -38.09 -1.81 -4.07
C LEU A 717 -39.11 -2.33 -5.09
N ALA A 718 -39.76 -1.44 -5.84
CA ALA A 718 -40.78 -1.80 -6.82
C ALA A 718 -40.22 -2.66 -7.97
N GLU A 719 -38.99 -2.39 -8.41
CA GLU A 719 -38.34 -3.11 -9.50
C GLU A 719 -37.75 -4.45 -9.00
N PRO A 720 -38.23 -5.63 -9.48
CA PRO A 720 -37.84 -6.93 -8.91
C PRO A 720 -36.34 -7.24 -9.01
N ALA A 721 -35.71 -6.87 -10.14
CA ALA A 721 -34.28 -7.09 -10.34
C ALA A 721 -33.44 -6.27 -9.36
N TYR A 722 -33.82 -5.01 -9.11
CA TYR A 722 -33.15 -4.14 -8.14
C TYR A 722 -33.35 -4.62 -6.70
N ARG A 723 -34.58 -5.03 -6.34
CA ARG A 723 -34.87 -5.65 -5.06
C ARG A 723 -34.02 -6.91 -4.83
N ALA A 724 -33.82 -7.72 -5.87
CA ALA A 724 -32.98 -8.92 -5.80
C ALA A 724 -31.50 -8.58 -5.52
N LEU A 725 -30.96 -7.49 -6.07
CA LEU A 725 -29.59 -7.02 -5.79
C LEU A 725 -29.41 -6.67 -4.31
N HIS A 726 -30.35 -5.90 -3.73
CA HIS A 726 -30.31 -5.60 -2.30
C HIS A 726 -30.40 -6.87 -1.44
N ARG A 727 -31.34 -7.76 -1.76
CA ARG A 727 -31.50 -9.04 -1.04
C ARG A 727 -30.21 -9.85 -1.07
N ALA A 728 -29.58 -9.98 -2.24
CA ALA A 728 -28.34 -10.73 -2.40
C ALA A 728 -27.20 -10.09 -1.58
N TYR A 729 -27.05 -8.76 -1.64
CA TYR A 729 -26.01 -8.05 -0.89
C TYR A 729 -26.17 -8.17 0.63
N ILE A 730 -27.39 -8.03 1.15
CA ILE A 730 -27.68 -8.22 2.59
C ILE A 730 -27.26 -9.63 3.03
N ARG A 731 -27.64 -10.65 2.25
CA ARG A 731 -27.28 -12.05 2.54
C ARG A 731 -25.78 -12.29 2.44
N GLN A 732 -25.09 -11.64 1.52
CA GLN A 732 -23.63 -11.70 1.45
C GLN A 732 -22.97 -11.14 2.71
N CYS A 733 -23.44 -9.99 3.21
CA CYS A 733 -22.93 -9.39 4.44
C CYS A 733 -23.09 -10.33 5.64
N LEU A 734 -24.25 -10.99 5.77
CA LEU A 734 -24.50 -11.99 6.82
C LEU A 734 -23.60 -13.23 6.64
N ALA A 735 -23.58 -13.81 5.44
CA ALA A 735 -22.83 -15.03 5.16
C ALA A 735 -21.31 -14.87 5.36
N SER A 736 -20.77 -13.69 5.05
CA SER A 736 -19.32 -13.42 5.15
C SER A 736 -18.79 -13.39 6.58
N LEU A 737 -19.68 -13.19 7.57
CA LEU A 737 -19.35 -13.03 8.99
C LEU A 737 -20.12 -14.00 9.88
N ALA A 738 -20.80 -14.99 9.30
CA ALA A 738 -21.70 -15.90 10.02
C ALA A 738 -21.01 -16.73 11.12
N ASP A 739 -19.70 -16.98 10.97
CA ASP A 739 -18.88 -17.71 11.95
C ASP A 739 -18.18 -16.83 12.98
N GLU A 740 -18.48 -15.52 12.99
CA GLU A 740 -17.88 -14.56 13.91
C GLU A 740 -18.90 -14.03 14.94
N PRO A 741 -18.97 -14.63 16.15
CA PRO A 741 -20.00 -14.34 17.14
C PRO A 741 -19.87 -12.96 17.80
N ASN A 742 -18.77 -12.23 17.56
CA ASN A 742 -18.53 -10.88 18.06
C ASN A 742 -18.91 -9.78 17.05
N VAL A 743 -19.78 -10.11 16.09
CA VAL A 743 -20.29 -9.17 15.08
C VAL A 743 -21.73 -8.81 15.39
N ILE A 744 -22.03 -7.51 15.33
CA ILE A 744 -23.40 -6.97 15.34
C ILE A 744 -23.67 -6.35 13.97
N HIS A 745 -24.75 -6.75 13.30
CA HIS A 745 -25.14 -6.20 12.01
C HIS A 745 -26.16 -5.07 12.17
N THR A 746 -25.99 -3.99 11.42
CA THR A 746 -26.98 -2.91 11.29
C THR A 746 -27.11 -2.50 9.82
N LEU A 747 -28.24 -1.88 9.49
CA LEU A 747 -28.56 -1.54 8.11
C LEU A 747 -27.54 -0.57 7.50
N SER A 748 -27.34 0.61 8.09
CA SER A 748 -26.56 1.66 7.45
C SER A 748 -25.90 2.59 8.47
N ALA A 749 -24.73 3.10 8.10
CA ALA A 749 -24.17 4.30 8.71
C ALA A 749 -24.98 5.54 8.28
N GLU A 750 -25.08 6.52 9.18
CA GLU A 750 -25.87 7.76 9.03
C GLU A 750 -27.35 7.53 8.65
N ASN A 751 -28.00 6.54 9.26
CA ASN A 751 -29.32 6.07 8.85
C ASN A 751 -30.51 6.96 9.27
N THR A 752 -31.08 7.67 8.29
CA THR A 752 -32.40 8.33 8.30
C THR A 752 -33.35 7.73 7.25
N GLY A 753 -33.12 6.48 6.82
CA GLY A 753 -33.92 5.79 5.83
C GLY A 753 -35.39 5.55 6.25
N PRO A 754 -36.27 5.21 5.29
CA PRO A 754 -37.69 5.02 5.54
C PRO A 754 -38.01 3.66 6.18
N LEU A 755 -39.17 3.59 6.85
CA LEU A 755 -39.63 2.40 7.55
C LEU A 755 -39.70 1.15 6.64
N HIS A 756 -40.23 1.28 5.41
CA HIS A 756 -40.44 0.13 4.54
C HIS A 756 -39.14 -0.58 4.13
N PHE A 757 -38.04 0.16 4.01
CA PHE A 757 -36.75 -0.43 3.68
C PHE A 757 -36.11 -1.13 4.88
N MET A 758 -36.29 -0.58 6.10
CA MET A 758 -35.92 -1.26 7.35
C MET A 758 -36.70 -2.57 7.52
N GLN A 759 -38.00 -2.55 7.20
CA GLN A 759 -38.84 -3.75 7.21
C GLN A 759 -38.32 -4.81 6.23
N PHE A 760 -38.03 -4.42 4.99
CA PHE A 760 -37.45 -5.31 3.99
C PHE A 760 -36.12 -5.91 4.44
N TRP A 761 -35.22 -5.12 5.03
CA TRP A 761 -33.93 -5.63 5.53
C TRP A 761 -34.14 -6.70 6.61
N LEU A 762 -34.99 -6.44 7.60
CA LEU A 762 -35.29 -7.40 8.66
C LEU A 762 -35.98 -8.67 8.14
N GLU A 763 -36.83 -8.55 7.12
CA GLU A 763 -37.42 -9.71 6.43
C GLU A 763 -36.35 -10.58 5.78
N VAL A 764 -35.39 -9.98 5.07
CA VAL A 764 -34.29 -10.71 4.45
C VAL A 764 -33.40 -11.39 5.49
N VAL A 765 -33.16 -10.75 6.63
CA VAL A 765 -32.45 -11.36 7.76
C VAL A 765 -33.21 -12.57 8.28
N ALA A 766 -34.50 -12.42 8.62
CA ALA A 766 -35.33 -13.51 9.14
C ALA A 766 -35.46 -14.69 8.15
N GLU A 767 -35.51 -14.41 6.85
CA GLU A 767 -35.42 -15.44 5.81
C GLU A 767 -34.10 -16.20 5.87
N TRP A 768 -32.98 -15.49 5.97
CA TRP A 768 -31.65 -16.08 6.03
C TRP A 768 -31.42 -16.90 7.30
N GLU A 769 -31.86 -16.41 8.47
CA GLU A 769 -31.80 -17.15 9.75
C GLU A 769 -32.58 -18.47 9.66
N ARG A 770 -33.81 -18.42 9.12
CA ARG A 770 -34.65 -19.62 8.96
C ARG A 770 -34.02 -20.64 8.00
N GLU A 771 -33.39 -20.18 6.92
CA GLU A 771 -32.80 -21.05 5.90
C GLU A 771 -31.46 -21.65 6.34
N THR A 772 -30.68 -20.93 7.13
CA THR A 772 -29.31 -21.33 7.50
C THR A 772 -29.17 -21.85 8.92
N GLY A 773 -30.12 -21.55 9.80
CA GLY A 773 -30.06 -21.84 11.24
C GLY A 773 -29.08 -20.95 12.01
N GLN A 774 -28.44 -19.98 11.35
CA GLN A 774 -27.55 -19.01 11.98
C GLN A 774 -28.36 -17.93 12.71
N GLN A 775 -27.79 -17.37 13.79
CA GLN A 775 -28.43 -16.34 14.63
C GLN A 775 -27.47 -15.15 14.81
N PRO A 776 -27.36 -14.27 13.81
CA PRO A 776 -26.54 -13.07 13.88
C PRO A 776 -27.15 -12.06 14.86
N LEU A 777 -26.34 -11.27 15.56
CA LEU A 777 -26.86 -10.19 16.39
C LEU A 777 -27.28 -9.00 15.51
N ILE A 778 -28.54 -8.59 15.62
CA ILE A 778 -29.13 -7.52 14.80
C ILE A 778 -29.38 -6.26 15.62
N ALA A 779 -28.75 -5.16 15.21
CA ALA A 779 -28.96 -3.82 15.78
C ALA A 779 -29.92 -2.99 14.92
N LEU A 780 -30.94 -2.45 15.60
CA LEU A 780 -31.86 -1.46 15.05
C LEU A 780 -31.30 -0.06 15.32
N SER A 781 -30.53 0.46 14.36
CA SER A 781 -30.01 1.83 14.35
C SER A 781 -30.79 2.67 13.34
N ALA A 782 -31.72 3.48 13.84
CA ALA A 782 -32.66 4.24 13.02
C ALA A 782 -33.14 5.51 13.72
N THR A 783 -33.89 6.33 12.99
CA THR A 783 -34.69 7.41 13.60
C THR A 783 -35.75 6.85 14.55
N LYS A 784 -36.17 7.66 15.52
CA LYS A 784 -37.07 7.24 16.60
C LYS A 784 -38.39 6.65 16.08
N ASP A 785 -39.00 7.28 15.09
CA ASP A 785 -40.27 6.87 14.49
C ASP A 785 -40.17 5.50 13.81
N VAL A 786 -39.10 5.25 13.04
CA VAL A 786 -38.83 3.96 12.41
C VAL A 786 -38.50 2.90 13.47
N GLN A 787 -37.68 3.24 14.45
CA GLN A 787 -37.29 2.36 15.55
C GLN A 787 -38.53 1.87 16.32
N ASP A 788 -39.38 2.80 16.76
CA ASP A 788 -40.56 2.49 17.56
C ASP A 788 -41.60 1.70 16.75
N ALA A 789 -41.75 1.99 15.46
CA ALA A 789 -42.65 1.24 14.58
C ALA A 789 -42.20 -0.23 14.42
N ILE A 790 -40.89 -0.48 14.27
CA ILE A 790 -40.35 -1.86 14.20
C ILE A 790 -40.49 -2.57 15.54
N LEU A 791 -40.20 -1.91 16.66
CA LEU A 791 -40.28 -2.53 17.99
C LEU A 791 -41.72 -2.85 18.41
N ALA A 792 -42.72 -2.13 17.87
CA ALA A 792 -44.14 -2.42 18.06
C ALA A 792 -44.65 -3.58 17.18
N ASP A 793 -43.92 -3.96 16.12
CA ASP A 793 -44.25 -5.08 15.26
C ASP A 793 -43.74 -6.40 15.89
N PRO A 794 -44.63 -7.34 16.29
CA PRO A 794 -44.21 -8.55 16.99
C PRO A 794 -43.39 -9.51 16.11
N VAL A 795 -43.51 -9.44 14.79
CA VAL A 795 -42.76 -10.30 13.87
C VAL A 795 -41.38 -9.73 13.62
N ARG A 796 -41.30 -8.46 13.20
CA ARG A 796 -40.01 -7.83 12.87
C ARG A 796 -39.23 -7.42 14.10
N GLY A 797 -39.91 -7.01 15.17
CA GLY A 797 -39.31 -6.72 16.46
C GLY A 797 -38.68 -7.95 17.11
N ALA A 798 -39.09 -9.17 16.77
CA ALA A 798 -38.47 -10.41 17.26
C ALA A 798 -37.07 -10.65 16.66
N VAL A 799 -36.79 -10.12 15.45
CA VAL A 799 -35.50 -10.24 14.75
C VAL A 799 -34.44 -9.31 15.37
N VAL A 800 -34.85 -8.28 16.11
CA VAL A 800 -33.93 -7.25 16.66
C VAL A 800 -33.38 -7.69 18.01
N ASP A 801 -32.06 -7.74 18.17
CA ASP A 801 -31.41 -8.05 19.45
C ASP A 801 -30.95 -6.80 20.21
N VAL A 802 -30.60 -5.75 19.46
CA VAL A 802 -29.97 -4.55 19.99
C VAL A 802 -30.70 -3.30 19.51
N ILE A 803 -31.01 -2.39 20.42
CA ILE A 803 -31.59 -1.07 20.14
C ILE A 803 -30.47 -0.04 20.19
N ASP A 804 -30.27 0.71 19.11
CA ASP A 804 -29.20 1.70 18.99
C ASP A 804 -29.77 3.12 18.95
N LEU A 805 -29.47 3.91 19.99
CA LEU A 805 -30.00 5.26 20.20
C LEU A 805 -29.16 6.36 19.51
N THR A 806 -28.34 6.02 18.52
CA THR A 806 -27.38 6.95 17.90
C THR A 806 -28.04 8.15 17.20
N TYR A 807 -29.22 7.98 16.57
CA TYR A 807 -29.78 8.99 15.66
C TYR A 807 -30.86 9.90 16.26
N TRP A 808 -31.17 9.74 17.53
CA TRP A 808 -32.14 10.58 18.22
C TRP A 808 -31.82 10.67 19.71
N PHE A 809 -32.16 11.79 20.35
CA PHE A 809 -31.88 11.98 21.78
C PHE A 809 -32.83 12.94 22.46
N ARG A 810 -32.87 12.87 23.80
CA ARG A 810 -33.53 13.88 24.66
C ARG A 810 -32.51 14.68 25.45
N THR A 811 -32.81 15.95 25.67
CA THR A 811 -32.05 16.83 26.56
C THR A 811 -32.56 16.71 28.00
N ASP A 812 -31.81 17.23 28.98
CA ASP A 812 -32.25 17.27 30.39
C ASP A 812 -33.53 18.10 30.59
N LYS A 813 -33.85 18.99 29.65
CA LYS A 813 -35.06 19.82 29.67
C LYS A 813 -36.28 19.10 29.06
N GLY A 814 -36.12 17.85 28.63
CA GLY A 814 -37.17 17.08 27.95
C GLY A 814 -37.38 17.45 26.49
N GLU A 815 -36.49 18.25 25.89
CA GLU A 815 -36.54 18.52 24.44
C GLU A 815 -36.08 17.27 23.68
N GLU A 816 -36.80 16.89 22.63
CA GLU A 816 -36.50 15.67 21.86
C GLU A 816 -35.99 16.03 20.45
N PHE A 817 -34.75 15.64 20.16
CA PHE A 817 -34.22 15.60 18.81
C PHE A 817 -34.55 14.22 18.21
N ALA A 818 -35.62 14.16 17.42
CA ALA A 818 -36.05 12.94 16.73
C ALA A 818 -36.36 13.27 15.26
N PRO A 819 -35.34 13.28 14.38
CA PRO A 819 -35.56 13.37 12.94
C PRO A 819 -36.54 12.29 12.48
N ALA A 820 -37.41 12.61 11.52
CA ALA A 820 -38.30 11.62 10.93
C ALA A 820 -37.54 10.74 9.90
N GLY A 821 -37.87 9.45 9.86
CA GLY A 821 -37.35 8.54 8.87
C GLY A 821 -37.88 8.83 7.47
N GLY A 822 -37.12 8.46 6.45
CA GLY A 822 -37.45 8.73 5.05
C GLY A 822 -37.28 10.20 4.65
N MET A 823 -36.78 11.04 5.54
CA MET A 823 -36.33 12.38 5.18
C MET A 823 -34.96 12.27 4.54
N SER A 824 -34.82 12.69 3.29
CA SER A 824 -33.56 12.63 2.53
C SER A 824 -32.52 13.65 3.02
N LEU A 825 -32.19 13.62 4.31
CA LEU A 825 -31.25 14.49 5.02
C LEU A 825 -30.37 13.66 5.96
N ALA A 826 -29.08 13.98 5.99
CA ALA A 826 -28.14 13.31 6.88
C ALA A 826 -28.39 13.72 8.34
N PRO A 827 -28.04 12.88 9.34
CA PRO A 827 -28.18 13.24 10.76
C PRO A 827 -27.55 14.59 11.10
N ARG A 828 -26.37 14.89 10.53
CA ARG A 828 -25.70 16.19 10.71
C ARG A 828 -26.46 17.37 10.10
N GLN A 829 -27.22 17.15 9.02
CA GLN A 829 -28.05 18.20 8.40
C GLN A 829 -29.27 18.49 9.27
N HIS A 830 -29.90 17.45 9.82
CA HIS A 830 -30.94 17.62 10.83
C HIS A 830 -30.42 18.34 12.07
N LEU A 831 -29.22 17.98 12.54
CA LEU A 831 -28.61 18.60 13.70
C LEU A 831 -28.28 20.09 13.48
N ARG A 832 -27.97 20.52 12.25
CA ARG A 832 -27.83 21.95 11.92
C ARG A 832 -29.15 22.72 11.99
N GLN A 833 -30.28 22.04 11.81
CA GLN A 833 -31.62 22.64 11.93
C GLN A 833 -32.13 22.62 13.37
N TRP A 834 -31.54 21.79 14.24
CA TRP A 834 -31.89 21.68 15.64
C TRP A 834 -31.48 22.93 16.43
N LYS A 835 -32.44 23.48 17.19
CA LYS A 835 -32.23 24.68 18.03
C LYS A 835 -32.22 24.39 19.54
N GLY A 836 -32.51 23.15 19.94
CA GLY A 836 -32.48 22.75 21.35
C GLY A 836 -31.08 22.40 21.85
N GLY A 837 -31.00 21.91 23.09
CA GLY A 837 -29.74 21.54 23.73
C GLY A 837 -29.10 20.27 23.18
N ARG A 838 -27.93 19.92 23.74
CA ARG A 838 -27.29 18.60 23.59
C ARG A 838 -27.76 17.65 24.70
N PRO A 839 -27.71 16.33 24.48
CA PRO A 839 -28.03 15.38 25.54
C PRO A 839 -26.92 15.37 26.59
N SER A 840 -27.27 14.96 27.82
CA SER A 840 -26.30 14.70 28.88
C SER A 840 -26.16 13.19 29.09
N ALA A 841 -25.15 12.77 29.87
CA ALA A 841 -25.03 11.37 30.28
C ALA A 841 -26.28 10.89 31.03
N ALA A 842 -26.92 11.77 31.82
CA ALA A 842 -28.12 11.45 32.57
C ALA A 842 -29.33 11.26 31.65
N SER A 843 -29.52 12.14 30.66
CA SER A 843 -30.64 12.03 29.72
C SER A 843 -30.52 10.80 28.82
N ILE A 844 -29.32 10.47 28.35
CA ILE A 844 -29.07 9.24 27.56
C ILE A 844 -29.30 8.00 28.43
N ARG A 845 -28.86 8.01 29.69
CA ARG A 845 -29.12 6.91 30.62
C ARG A 845 -30.61 6.71 30.86
N ALA A 846 -31.38 7.80 31.02
CA ALA A 846 -32.83 7.73 31.18
C ALA A 846 -33.51 7.15 29.93
N MET A 847 -33.08 7.56 28.73
CA MET A 847 -33.57 6.95 27.47
C MET A 847 -33.26 5.45 27.44
N ALA A 848 -32.03 5.05 27.77
CA ALA A 848 -31.64 3.64 27.75
C ALA A 848 -32.42 2.81 28.79
N GLN A 849 -32.68 3.36 29.98
CA GLN A 849 -33.52 2.73 31.01
C GLN A 849 -34.96 2.54 30.55
N GLU A 850 -35.54 3.54 29.88
CA GLU A 850 -36.90 3.45 29.31
C GLU A 850 -37.01 2.27 28.32
N TYR A 851 -36.08 2.16 27.37
CA TYR A 851 -36.13 1.08 26.39
C TYR A 851 -35.80 -0.28 27.00
N ARG A 852 -34.89 -0.36 27.97
CA ARG A 852 -34.67 -1.60 28.73
C ARG A 852 -35.91 -2.04 29.52
N ALA A 853 -36.66 -1.11 30.09
CA ALA A 853 -37.90 -1.44 30.81
C ALA A 853 -38.99 -1.96 29.86
N LYS A 854 -39.09 -1.39 28.64
CA LYS A 854 -40.04 -1.85 27.62
C LYS A 854 -39.62 -3.17 26.97
N PHE A 855 -38.31 -3.38 26.77
CA PHE A 855 -37.75 -4.50 26.03
C PHE A 855 -36.59 -5.16 26.81
N PRO A 856 -36.87 -5.83 27.94
CA PRO A 856 -35.84 -6.33 28.85
C PRO A 856 -34.93 -7.42 28.24
N GLY A 857 -35.36 -8.06 27.15
CA GLY A 857 -34.54 -9.05 26.43
C GLY A 857 -33.55 -8.44 25.43
N LYS A 858 -33.68 -7.16 25.08
CA LYS A 858 -32.87 -6.50 24.05
C LYS A 858 -31.78 -5.63 24.67
N ALA A 859 -30.58 -5.63 24.09
CA ALA A 859 -29.54 -4.71 24.51
C ALA A 859 -29.84 -3.28 24.06
N VAL A 860 -29.30 -2.30 24.77
CA VAL A 860 -29.38 -0.89 24.39
C VAL A 860 -27.97 -0.31 24.32
N ILE A 861 -27.60 0.15 23.12
CA ILE A 861 -26.32 0.77 22.79
C ILE A 861 -26.51 2.21 22.29
N THR A 862 -25.43 2.97 22.16
CA THR A 862 -25.44 4.29 21.53
C THR A 862 -24.04 4.75 21.12
N GLY A 863 -23.94 5.38 19.96
CA GLY A 863 -22.75 6.10 19.49
C GLY A 863 -22.67 7.56 19.91
N LEU A 864 -23.52 8.02 20.85
CA LEU A 864 -23.47 9.39 21.38
C LEU A 864 -22.32 9.54 22.39
N ASP A 865 -21.39 10.46 22.11
CA ASP A 865 -20.19 10.69 22.94
C ASP A 865 -20.48 10.96 24.44
N GLN A 866 -21.65 11.50 24.76
CA GLN A 866 -22.03 11.85 26.13
C GLN A 866 -22.51 10.65 26.96
N ALA A 867 -22.59 9.46 26.38
CA ALA A 867 -23.35 8.33 26.93
C ALA A 867 -22.73 7.63 28.14
N GLY A 868 -21.46 7.89 28.47
CA GLY A 868 -20.70 7.50 29.68
C GLY A 868 -20.86 6.05 30.19
N ASP A 869 -22.05 5.69 30.63
CA ASP A 869 -22.43 4.42 31.24
C ASP A 869 -23.38 3.56 30.40
N VAL A 870 -23.84 4.01 29.22
CA VAL A 870 -24.58 3.17 28.25
C VAL A 870 -23.57 2.38 27.40
N GLN A 871 -23.97 1.21 26.90
CA GLN A 871 -23.04 0.36 26.14
C GLN A 871 -22.70 1.02 24.78
N PRO A 872 -21.44 0.96 24.34
CA PRO A 872 -21.01 1.52 23.06
C PRO A 872 -21.56 0.73 21.86
#